data_AF-A0A511XAK3-F1
#
_entry.id   AF-A0A511XAK3-F1
#
_cell.length_a   1.000
_cell.length_b   1.000
_cell.length_c   1.000
_cell.angle_alpha   90.00
_cell.angle_beta   90.00
_cell.angle_gamma   90.00
#
_symmetry.space_group_name_H-M   'P 1'
#
loop_
_entity.id
_entity.type
_entity.pdbx_description
1 polymer ?
#
loop_
_entity_poly.entity_id
_entity_poly.type
_entity_poly.pdbx_seq_one_letter_code
_entity_poly.pdbx_strand_id
1 'polypeptide(L)'
;MLADHQTSALLAALERPDLAVIARNRQVSLEPALDLPFRLDSALNIAIGGAVGAASARRQAFTLRHALELAALLSDADERLTQRTMIRASFAAARVAALFLRLDASEAGERPRSHASDAWSGWLAPLVEDTPPDEPVLASIWRSLRSFLSHDLTTTSQAPGHLTAAAVTDLHLWLQRSWPLIGPAETLMAAGGDARLQLDPQTGLNHYGCSHRPRPWAVTFASSTASSVSERGFAGAETARLNLQRALLHDRADAALSDLAIWTRAYLASYYDLPDGADVILSPSGTDCELAALAIAMRASDHKPVTNILIAPEETGSGVPLAAAGRHFALDTAQGVAVEKGEPVPGFASTITPPEEPAVEVLTIALRDADGACIPTEQVAERCERLTREAVARGRRVLLHQLDLSKTGLKAPDEATLDRLSRTFGDLFDVVVDACQARLMPERIGSWVAAGRAVMITGSKFMTGPPFCGALLLPKQWRARLEGLPLPEGLGSYASHIEWPDCAAASSLSKHANHGLLLRWSAAIAEMAAFKAVPAAEARRRLALFLDAAHAAIEESEDVRLVPPPALERPRIPDQWDDLATILCFQVKAPDQPDAGDASTSFRPLDVADARRVYHWLNADLSPAFAPDEAERRSGLAARQCHIGQPVATPDAALGGAPAGALRLSAGARLVSGEPSHEGLGVDRRMAREIADARTVIAKIGLIRRHWSRIAAANPSPGYAPAQRAVTFP
;
A
#
# COMPACT_ATOMS: atom_id res chain seq x y z
N MET A 1 38.71 8.07 19.79
CA MET A 1 38.31 8.98 18.69
C MET A 1 37.98 8.23 17.40
N LEU A 2 38.92 7.55 16.73
CA LEU A 2 38.61 6.88 15.44
C LEU A 2 37.67 5.67 15.62
N ALA A 3 37.92 4.83 16.64
CA ALA A 3 37.06 3.69 16.99
C ALA A 3 35.65 4.12 17.46
N ASP A 4 35.55 5.23 18.21
CA ASP A 4 34.28 5.78 18.67
C ASP A 4 33.43 6.30 17.49
N HIS A 5 34.08 6.95 16.52
CA HIS A 5 33.43 7.44 15.30
C HIS A 5 32.92 6.28 14.41
N GLN A 6 33.72 5.21 14.25
CA GLN A 6 33.31 4.02 13.50
C GLN A 6 32.13 3.29 14.17
N THR A 7 32.14 3.21 15.50
CA THR A 7 31.05 2.61 16.27
C THR A 7 29.77 3.44 16.14
N SER A 8 29.87 4.76 16.27
CA SER A 8 28.74 5.68 16.11
C SER A 8 28.14 5.62 14.70
N ALA A 9 28.97 5.57 13.65
CA ALA A 9 28.50 5.44 12.27
C ALA A 9 27.76 4.12 12.02
N LEU A 10 28.26 3.00 12.56
CA LEU A 10 27.60 1.70 12.46
C LEU A 10 26.26 1.67 13.22
N LEU A 11 26.19 2.28 14.41
CA LEU A 11 24.95 2.42 15.16
C LEU A 11 23.91 3.23 14.39
N ALA A 12 24.31 4.35 13.79
CA ALA A 12 23.42 5.16 12.94
C ALA A 12 22.90 4.37 11.72
N ALA A 13 23.71 3.48 11.15
CA ALA A 13 23.27 2.59 10.07
C ALA A 13 22.25 1.54 10.56
N LEU A 14 22.42 1.00 11.77
CA LEU A 14 21.47 0.07 12.41
C LEU A 14 20.15 0.76 12.82
N GLU A 15 20.20 2.06 13.14
CA GLU A 15 19.03 2.88 13.47
C GLU A 15 18.18 3.26 12.25
N ARG A 16 18.66 2.97 11.03
CA ARG A 16 17.83 3.11 9.82
C ARG A 16 16.54 2.29 10.00
N PRO A 17 15.34 2.87 9.83
CA PRO A 17 14.08 2.21 10.21
C PRO A 17 13.84 0.84 9.57
N ASP A 18 14.26 0.69 8.32
CA ASP A 18 14.18 -0.57 7.55
C ASP A 18 15.16 -1.64 8.07
N LEU A 19 16.37 -1.26 8.51
CA LEU A 19 17.34 -2.18 9.10
C LEU A 19 17.05 -2.47 10.58
N ALA A 20 16.63 -1.47 11.35
CA ALA A 20 16.32 -1.59 12.76
C ALA A 20 15.22 -2.64 13.00
N VAL A 21 14.18 -2.65 12.15
CA VAL A 21 13.10 -3.65 12.21
C VAL A 21 13.63 -5.07 12.02
N ILE A 22 14.56 -5.26 11.08
CA ILE A 22 15.14 -6.58 10.77
C ILE A 22 16.14 -7.01 11.85
N ALA A 23 16.83 -6.05 12.49
CA ALA A 23 17.89 -6.30 13.46
C ALA A 23 17.40 -6.58 14.90
N ARG A 24 16.11 -6.38 15.23
CA ARG A 24 15.60 -6.39 16.62
C ARG A 24 16.02 -7.58 17.49
N ASN A 25 16.20 -8.76 16.89
CA ASN A 25 16.56 -10.00 17.59
C ASN A 25 17.96 -10.52 17.21
N ARG A 26 18.86 -9.63 16.78
CA ARG A 26 20.20 -9.99 16.32
C ARG A 26 21.25 -9.25 17.12
N GLN A 27 22.27 -9.99 17.57
CA GLN A 27 23.46 -9.40 18.15
C GLN A 27 24.41 -8.99 17.03
N VAL A 28 24.67 -7.69 16.94
CA VAL A 28 25.62 -7.09 15.98
C VAL A 28 26.74 -6.44 16.76
N SER A 29 27.98 -6.74 16.40
CA SER A 29 29.19 -6.22 17.03
C SER A 29 30.18 -5.71 15.99
N LEU A 30 31.05 -4.77 16.37
CA LEU A 30 32.16 -4.31 15.53
C LEU A 30 33.44 -5.05 15.95
N GLU A 31 34.13 -5.64 14.97
CA GLU A 31 35.41 -6.32 15.16
C GLU A 31 36.48 -5.65 14.28
N PRO A 32 37.26 -4.69 14.84
CA PRO A 32 38.20 -3.90 14.05
C PRO A 32 39.29 -4.70 13.33
N ALA A 33 39.66 -5.87 13.88
CA ALA A 33 40.71 -6.74 13.34
C ALA A 33 40.22 -7.70 12.25
N LEU A 34 38.93 -7.69 11.92
CA LEU A 34 38.36 -8.56 10.90
C LEU A 34 38.61 -7.97 9.50
N ASP A 35 39.37 -8.70 8.68
CA ASP A 35 39.69 -8.35 7.29
C ASP A 35 38.49 -8.50 6.32
N LEU A 36 37.42 -9.14 6.78
CA LEU A 36 36.17 -9.34 6.02
C LEU A 36 35.15 -8.23 6.34
N PRO A 37 34.25 -7.89 5.39
CA PRO A 37 33.12 -7.00 5.65
C PRO A 37 32.29 -7.41 6.87
N PHE A 38 32.01 -8.70 7.00
CA PHE A 38 31.41 -9.29 8.19
C PHE A 38 31.73 -10.78 8.25
N ARG A 39 31.48 -11.39 9.41
CA ARG A 39 31.42 -12.84 9.60
C ARG A 39 30.29 -13.20 10.55
N LEU A 40 29.79 -14.42 10.43
CA LEU A 40 28.89 -15.02 11.42
C LEU A 40 29.69 -15.90 12.39
N ASP A 41 29.36 -15.87 13.68
CA ASP A 41 29.87 -16.86 14.64
C ASP A 41 29.01 -18.14 14.65
N SER A 42 29.34 -19.09 15.53
CA SER A 42 28.61 -20.37 15.65
C SER A 42 27.19 -20.22 16.20
N ALA A 43 26.88 -19.12 16.87
CA ALA A 43 25.54 -18.74 17.32
C ALA A 43 24.82 -17.83 16.32
N LEU A 44 25.40 -17.62 15.13
CA LEU A 44 24.90 -16.74 14.07
C LEU A 44 24.81 -15.26 14.50
N ASN A 45 25.61 -14.85 15.49
CA ASN A 45 25.81 -13.43 15.78
C ASN A 45 26.68 -12.80 14.69
N ILE A 46 26.48 -11.50 14.48
CA ILE A 46 27.11 -10.75 13.39
C ILE A 46 28.29 -9.97 13.94
N ALA A 47 29.49 -10.23 13.41
CA ALA A 47 30.67 -9.40 13.62
C ALA A 47 30.97 -8.62 12.33
N ILE A 48 30.92 -7.29 12.39
CA ILE A 48 31.18 -6.36 11.29
C ILE A 48 32.66 -5.97 11.30
N GLY A 49 33.34 -6.01 10.16
CA GLY A 49 34.75 -5.65 10.07
C GLY A 49 35.01 -4.14 10.19
N GLY A 50 36.17 -3.78 10.76
CA GLY A 50 36.54 -2.37 11.00
C GLY A 50 36.49 -1.49 9.75
N ALA A 51 36.85 -2.04 8.58
CA ALA A 51 36.80 -1.31 7.30
C ALA A 51 35.38 -0.86 6.90
N VAL A 52 34.34 -1.57 7.36
CA VAL A 52 32.94 -1.21 7.11
C VAL A 52 32.50 -0.05 7.99
N GLY A 53 32.95 -0.02 9.25
CA GLY A 53 32.70 1.12 10.15
C GLY A 53 33.25 2.45 9.60
N ALA A 54 34.29 2.41 8.76
CA ALA A 54 34.86 3.58 8.07
C ALA A 54 34.29 3.83 6.66
N ALA A 55 33.39 2.97 6.16
CA ALA A 55 32.84 3.07 4.81
C ALA A 55 31.68 4.09 4.71
N SER A 56 31.20 4.34 3.49
CA SER A 56 29.99 5.15 3.27
C SER A 56 28.76 4.50 3.93
N ALA A 57 27.78 5.31 4.32
CA ALA A 57 26.52 4.85 4.89
C ALA A 57 25.82 3.81 3.99
N ARG A 58 25.92 3.99 2.67
CA ARG A 58 25.42 3.04 1.68
C ARG A 58 26.09 1.66 1.77
N ARG A 59 27.41 1.62 1.94
CA ARG A 59 28.17 0.37 2.10
C ARG A 59 27.91 -0.29 3.45
N GLN A 60 27.80 0.50 4.51
CA GLN A 60 27.38 0.01 5.83
C GLN A 60 26.01 -0.67 5.77
N ALA A 61 25.02 0.00 5.18
CA ALA A 61 23.66 -0.52 5.05
C ALA A 61 23.59 -1.80 4.21
N PHE A 62 24.32 -1.88 3.10
CA PHE A 62 24.44 -3.11 2.31
C PHE A 62 25.03 -4.25 3.14
N THR A 63 26.16 -4.02 3.82
CA THR A 63 26.83 -5.06 4.61
C THR A 63 25.94 -5.54 5.75
N LEU A 64 25.28 -4.63 6.45
CA LEU A 64 24.30 -4.96 7.48
C LEU A 64 23.15 -5.80 6.93
N ARG A 65 22.52 -5.38 5.81
CA ARG A 65 21.43 -6.14 5.19
C ARG A 65 21.88 -7.55 4.80
N HIS A 66 23.06 -7.69 4.21
CA HIS A 66 23.61 -8.99 3.82
C HIS A 66 23.83 -9.90 5.03
N ALA A 67 24.45 -9.36 6.10
CA ALA A 67 24.73 -10.13 7.31
C ALA A 67 23.45 -10.56 8.04
N LEU A 68 22.49 -9.65 8.18
CA LEU A 68 21.19 -9.91 8.81
C LEU A 68 20.40 -10.97 8.05
N GLU A 69 20.36 -10.88 6.72
CA GLU A 69 19.65 -11.84 5.87
C GLU A 69 20.30 -13.22 5.94
N LEU A 70 21.63 -13.30 5.82
CA LEU A 70 22.35 -14.57 5.89
C LEU A 70 22.14 -15.24 7.24
N ALA A 71 22.28 -14.49 8.34
CA ALA A 71 22.01 -15.00 9.67
C ALA A 71 20.57 -15.52 9.80
N ALA A 72 19.58 -14.79 9.26
CA ALA A 72 18.17 -15.17 9.33
C ALA A 72 17.83 -16.46 8.57
N LEU A 73 18.42 -16.66 7.39
CA LEU A 73 18.22 -17.85 6.57
C LEU A 73 18.96 -19.08 7.11
N LEU A 74 20.08 -18.89 7.82
CA LEU A 74 20.81 -19.98 8.47
C LEU A 74 20.26 -20.36 9.85
N SER A 75 19.45 -19.49 10.48
CA SER A 75 18.87 -19.73 11.82
C SER A 75 17.66 -20.67 11.83
N ASP A 76 17.36 -21.38 10.73
CA ASP A 76 16.15 -22.21 10.65
C ASP A 76 16.28 -23.42 11.60
N ALA A 77 15.52 -23.39 12.70
CA ALA A 77 15.62 -24.36 13.79
C ALA A 77 14.93 -25.70 13.46
N ASP A 78 14.02 -25.69 12.49
CA ASP A 78 13.13 -26.83 12.22
C ASP A 78 13.71 -27.80 11.18
N GLU A 79 14.75 -27.41 10.43
CA GLU A 79 15.39 -28.27 9.43
C GLU A 79 16.91 -28.29 9.54
N ARG A 80 17.49 -29.48 9.32
CA ARG A 80 18.94 -29.66 9.37
C ARG A 80 19.60 -28.91 8.20
N LEU A 81 20.44 -27.93 8.51
CA LEU A 81 21.23 -27.21 7.50
C LEU A 81 22.08 -28.21 6.70
N THR A 82 21.83 -28.26 5.39
CA THR A 82 22.58 -29.08 4.43
C THR A 82 23.52 -28.20 3.62
N GLN A 83 24.54 -28.80 3.00
CA GLN A 83 25.40 -28.08 2.05
C GLN A 83 24.57 -27.36 0.96
N ARG A 84 23.55 -28.03 0.42
CA ARG A 84 22.65 -27.50 -0.61
C ARG A 84 21.90 -26.25 -0.13
N THR A 85 21.24 -26.34 1.01
CA THR A 85 20.42 -25.24 1.58
C THR A 85 21.28 -24.05 2.00
N MET A 86 22.48 -24.30 2.55
CA MET A 86 23.42 -23.24 2.88
C MET A 86 23.94 -22.47 1.66
N ILE A 87 24.27 -23.17 0.57
CA ILE A 87 24.67 -22.52 -0.69
C ILE A 87 23.51 -21.64 -1.18
N ARG A 88 22.29 -22.18 -1.24
CA ARG A 88 21.08 -21.44 -1.62
C ARG A 88 20.85 -20.20 -0.74
N ALA A 89 20.96 -20.35 0.58
CA ALA A 89 20.81 -19.25 1.55
C ALA A 89 21.84 -18.15 1.32
N SER A 90 23.08 -18.51 1.01
CA SER A 90 24.16 -17.56 0.72
C SER A 90 23.85 -16.72 -0.53
N PHE A 91 23.40 -17.36 -1.61
CA PHE A 91 23.00 -16.64 -2.83
C PHE A 91 21.73 -15.81 -2.63
N ALA A 92 20.75 -16.32 -1.90
CA ALA A 92 19.53 -15.57 -1.59
C ALA A 92 19.83 -14.31 -0.78
N ALA A 93 20.61 -14.44 0.31
CA ALA A 93 20.99 -13.31 1.15
C ALA A 93 21.78 -12.24 0.39
N ALA A 94 22.71 -12.68 -0.45
CA ALA A 94 23.50 -11.82 -1.31
C ALA A 94 22.63 -11.03 -2.31
N ARG A 95 21.68 -11.70 -2.98
CA ARG A 95 20.75 -11.05 -3.91
C ARG A 95 19.82 -10.07 -3.23
N VAL A 96 19.25 -10.43 -2.07
CA VAL A 96 18.40 -9.54 -1.26
C VAL A 96 19.15 -8.24 -0.94
N ALA A 97 20.40 -8.35 -0.46
CA ALA A 97 21.22 -7.19 -0.15
C ALA A 97 21.60 -6.37 -1.40
N ALA A 98 21.87 -7.04 -2.53
CA ALA A 98 22.20 -6.37 -3.79
C ALA A 98 21.01 -5.57 -4.35
N LEU A 99 19.79 -6.12 -4.28
CA LEU A 99 18.55 -5.42 -4.65
C LEU A 99 18.24 -4.27 -3.68
N PHE A 100 18.44 -4.48 -2.37
CA PHE A 100 18.31 -3.43 -1.37
C PHE A 100 19.25 -2.23 -1.65
N LEU A 101 20.49 -2.51 -2.07
CA LEU A 101 21.46 -1.47 -2.45
C LEU A 101 21.00 -0.61 -3.64
N ARG A 102 20.18 -1.16 -4.55
CA ARG A 102 19.59 -0.40 -5.66
C ARG A 102 18.50 0.58 -5.20
N LEU A 103 17.85 0.32 -4.07
CA LEU A 103 16.84 1.21 -3.52
C LEU A 103 17.44 2.53 -3.01
N ASP A 104 18.73 2.54 -2.67
CA ASP A 104 19.47 3.72 -2.19
C ASP A 104 20.28 4.41 -3.31
N ALA A 105 20.09 4.05 -4.59
CA ALA A 105 20.95 4.49 -5.70
C ALA A 105 20.70 5.93 -6.21
N SER A 106 19.86 6.72 -5.54
CA SER A 106 19.42 8.05 -5.98
C SER A 106 19.68 9.16 -4.96
N GLU A 107 20.93 9.32 -4.53
CA GLU A 107 21.33 10.62 -4.02
C GLU A 107 21.30 11.63 -5.18
N ALA A 108 20.33 12.55 -5.11
CA ALA A 108 20.09 13.58 -6.10
C ALA A 108 21.39 14.38 -6.37
N GLY A 109 21.96 14.21 -7.57
CA GLY A 109 23.12 14.99 -8.03
C GLY A 109 24.20 14.17 -8.71
N GLU A 110 24.28 12.86 -8.48
CA GLU A 110 25.14 12.00 -9.28
C GLU A 110 24.35 11.46 -10.47
N ARG A 111 24.67 11.95 -11.69
CA ARG A 111 24.41 11.18 -12.92
C ARG A 111 24.87 9.74 -12.64
N PRO A 112 24.23 8.70 -13.21
CA PRO A 112 24.79 7.36 -13.18
C PRO A 112 26.19 7.42 -13.80
N ARG A 113 27.21 7.61 -12.97
CA ARG A 113 28.59 7.51 -13.37
C ARG A 113 28.73 6.08 -13.80
N SER A 114 29.16 5.91 -15.06
CA SER A 114 29.59 4.65 -15.64
C SER A 114 30.10 3.69 -14.56
N HIS A 115 29.54 2.48 -14.52
CA HIS A 115 29.73 1.35 -13.60
C HIS A 115 31.18 0.93 -13.27
N ALA A 116 32.08 1.84 -12.89
CA ALA A 116 33.51 1.57 -12.86
C ALA A 116 34.31 2.21 -11.72
N SER A 117 33.79 3.16 -10.93
CA SER A 117 34.65 3.86 -9.93
C SER A 117 34.39 3.55 -8.46
N ASP A 118 33.26 2.96 -8.07
CA ASP A 118 33.10 2.46 -6.71
C ASP A 118 33.40 0.96 -6.73
N ALA A 119 34.48 0.56 -6.05
CA ALA A 119 34.91 -0.84 -5.94
C ALA A 119 33.90 -1.68 -5.11
N TRP A 120 32.74 -1.94 -5.70
CA TRP A 120 31.82 -3.00 -5.32
C TRP A 120 32.24 -4.23 -6.12
N SER A 121 32.55 -5.30 -5.41
CA SER A 121 33.07 -6.55 -5.96
C SER A 121 32.24 -7.03 -7.17
N GLY A 122 32.90 -7.36 -8.28
CA GLY A 122 32.24 -7.75 -9.54
C GLY A 122 31.27 -8.93 -9.45
N TRP A 123 31.21 -9.63 -8.31
CA TRP A 123 30.22 -10.67 -8.03
C TRP A 123 28.81 -10.10 -7.73
N LEU A 124 28.67 -8.82 -7.39
CA LEU A 124 27.38 -8.20 -7.06
C LEU A 124 26.53 -7.85 -8.28
N ALA A 125 27.15 -7.36 -9.36
CA ALA A 125 26.42 -6.88 -10.53
C ALA A 125 25.49 -7.96 -11.13
N PRO A 126 25.91 -9.24 -11.28
CA PRO A 126 25.02 -10.27 -11.79
C PRO A 126 23.81 -10.56 -10.88
N LEU A 127 23.85 -10.20 -9.59
CA LEU A 127 22.79 -10.51 -8.63
C LEU A 127 21.62 -9.51 -8.65
N VAL A 128 21.76 -8.38 -9.34
CA VAL A 128 20.69 -7.37 -9.45
C VAL A 128 19.93 -7.42 -10.76
N GLU A 129 20.32 -8.31 -11.67
CA GLU A 129 19.70 -8.50 -12.97
C GLU A 129 18.37 -9.26 -12.85
N ASP A 130 17.55 -9.12 -13.90
CA ASP A 130 16.21 -9.74 -13.99
C ASP A 130 16.28 -11.26 -14.21
N THR A 131 17.43 -11.78 -14.64
CA THR A 131 17.69 -13.22 -14.83
C THR A 131 18.88 -13.69 -13.98
N PRO A 132 18.90 -14.97 -13.55
CA PRO A 132 19.99 -15.49 -12.74
C PRO A 132 21.30 -15.58 -13.55
N PRO A 133 22.47 -15.45 -12.90
CA PRO A 133 23.75 -15.62 -13.56
C PRO A 133 23.94 -17.04 -14.12
N ASP A 134 24.70 -17.13 -15.21
CA ASP A 134 25.12 -18.41 -15.78
C ASP A 134 26.02 -19.19 -14.83
N GLU A 135 26.07 -20.51 -15.02
CA GLU A 135 26.82 -21.46 -14.18
C GLU A 135 28.28 -21.05 -13.85
N PRO A 136 29.12 -20.59 -14.82
CA PRO A 136 30.50 -20.19 -14.52
C PRO A 136 30.57 -18.97 -13.59
N VAL A 137 29.61 -18.05 -13.73
CA VAL A 137 29.52 -16.84 -12.90
C VAL A 137 29.10 -17.24 -11.48
N LEU A 138 28.13 -18.14 -11.33
CA LEU A 138 27.74 -18.68 -10.01
C LEU A 138 28.92 -19.33 -9.28
N ALA A 139 29.71 -20.17 -9.96
CA ALA A 139 30.90 -20.77 -9.36
C ALA A 139 31.94 -19.72 -8.89
N SER A 140 32.04 -18.58 -9.60
CA SER A 140 32.90 -17.46 -9.21
C SER A 140 32.33 -16.69 -8.01
N ILE A 141 31.04 -16.39 -8.00
CA ILE A 141 30.34 -15.71 -6.89
C ILE A 141 30.50 -16.51 -5.59
N TRP A 142 30.36 -17.84 -5.65
CA TRP A 142 30.50 -18.71 -4.46
C TRP A 142 31.83 -18.53 -3.73
N ARG A 143 32.94 -18.31 -4.45
CA ARG A 143 34.27 -18.09 -3.83
C ARG A 143 34.29 -16.86 -2.93
N SER A 144 33.46 -15.86 -3.25
CA SER A 144 33.29 -14.66 -2.42
C SER A 144 32.34 -14.94 -1.25
N LEU A 145 31.17 -15.54 -1.53
CA LEU A 145 30.13 -15.75 -0.52
C LEU A 145 30.57 -16.69 0.61
N ARG A 146 31.33 -17.75 0.30
CA ARG A 146 31.81 -18.71 1.32
C ARG A 146 32.65 -18.08 2.43
N SER A 147 33.27 -16.92 2.16
CA SER A 147 34.11 -16.24 3.15
C SER A 147 33.32 -15.64 4.31
N PHE A 148 32.01 -15.41 4.14
CA PHE A 148 31.14 -14.81 5.16
C PHE A 148 30.56 -15.83 6.16
N LEU A 149 30.71 -17.12 5.87
CA LEU A 149 30.21 -18.21 6.72
C LEU A 149 31.10 -18.41 7.96
N SER A 150 30.52 -18.96 9.04
CA SER A 150 31.26 -19.21 10.28
C SER A 150 32.36 -20.26 10.09
N HIS A 151 33.41 -20.18 10.93
CA HIS A 151 34.53 -21.12 10.83
C HIS A 151 34.06 -22.58 10.95
N ASP A 152 33.14 -22.87 11.87
CA ASP A 152 32.59 -24.22 12.07
C ASP A 152 31.84 -24.77 10.84
N LEU A 153 31.10 -23.91 10.12
CA LEU A 153 30.43 -24.29 8.87
C LEU A 153 31.44 -24.53 7.72
N THR A 154 32.58 -23.85 7.77
CA THR A 154 33.66 -24.00 6.77
C THR A 154 34.61 -25.17 7.04
N THR A 155 34.78 -25.60 8.30
CA THR A 155 35.71 -26.69 8.68
C THR A 155 35.05 -28.07 8.70
N THR A 156 33.72 -28.16 8.82
CA THR A 156 32.97 -29.42 8.90
C THR A 156 32.64 -30.06 7.54
N SER A 157 33.31 -29.65 6.44
CA SER A 157 32.99 -30.03 5.05
C SER A 157 31.58 -29.65 4.57
N GLN A 158 30.82 -28.90 5.36
CA GLN A 158 29.50 -28.43 4.97
C GLN A 158 29.60 -27.33 3.91
N ALA A 159 30.57 -26.42 3.99
CA ALA A 159 30.82 -25.38 2.99
C ALA A 159 31.99 -25.74 2.05
N PRO A 160 31.72 -26.19 0.81
CA PRO A 160 32.77 -26.68 -0.07
C PRO A 160 33.63 -25.53 -0.59
N GLY A 161 34.95 -25.74 -0.70
CA GLY A 161 35.87 -24.72 -1.23
C GLY A 161 35.57 -24.31 -2.67
N HIS A 162 35.06 -25.26 -3.45
CA HIS A 162 34.59 -25.10 -4.82
C HIS A 162 33.30 -25.91 -5.02
N LEU A 163 32.38 -25.39 -5.83
CA LEU A 163 31.18 -26.14 -6.22
C LEU A 163 31.56 -27.17 -7.29
N THR A 164 31.02 -28.40 -7.17
CA THR A 164 31.09 -29.39 -8.24
C THR A 164 30.20 -28.95 -9.41
N ALA A 165 30.45 -29.44 -10.63
CA ALA A 165 29.60 -29.13 -11.78
C ALA A 165 28.11 -29.44 -11.49
N ALA A 166 27.82 -30.60 -10.89
CA ALA A 166 26.47 -30.97 -10.51
C ALA A 166 25.83 -30.00 -9.48
N ALA A 167 26.60 -29.51 -8.50
CA ALA A 167 26.10 -28.54 -7.53
C ALA A 167 25.83 -27.17 -8.15
N VAL A 168 26.65 -26.75 -9.14
CA VAL A 168 26.42 -25.51 -9.88
C VAL A 168 25.16 -25.61 -10.74
N THR A 169 24.97 -26.71 -11.46
CA THR A 169 23.76 -26.93 -12.25
C THR A 169 22.50 -27.00 -11.38
N ASP A 170 22.55 -27.70 -10.24
CA ASP A 170 21.42 -27.73 -9.29
C ASP A 170 21.08 -26.33 -8.76
N LEU A 171 22.10 -25.55 -8.41
CA LEU A 171 21.93 -24.17 -7.97
C LEU A 171 21.33 -23.30 -9.08
N HIS A 172 21.83 -23.39 -10.31
CA HIS A 172 21.33 -22.62 -11.44
C HIS A 172 19.86 -22.94 -11.74
N LEU A 173 19.48 -24.22 -11.77
CA LEU A 173 18.09 -24.65 -11.96
C LEU A 173 17.18 -24.15 -10.84
N TRP A 174 17.64 -24.18 -9.59
CA TRP A 174 16.89 -23.62 -8.46
C TRP A 174 16.73 -22.10 -8.59
N LEU A 175 17.80 -21.39 -8.94
CA LEU A 175 17.77 -19.95 -9.15
C LEU A 175 16.81 -19.59 -10.27
N GLN A 176 16.81 -20.28 -11.42
CA GLN A 176 15.88 -20.02 -12.53
C GLN A 176 14.41 -20.03 -12.08
N ARG A 177 14.02 -20.95 -11.19
CA ARG A 177 12.65 -21.02 -10.67
C ARG A 177 12.37 -19.99 -9.56
N SER A 178 13.38 -19.68 -8.74
CA SER A 178 13.23 -18.89 -7.51
C SER A 178 13.56 -17.41 -7.67
N TRP A 179 14.25 -17.01 -8.75
CA TRP A 179 14.81 -15.67 -8.95
C TRP A 179 13.82 -14.51 -8.76
N PRO A 180 12.56 -14.60 -9.26
CA PRO A 180 11.57 -13.54 -9.06
C PRO A 180 11.09 -13.40 -7.62
N LEU A 181 11.27 -14.45 -6.80
CA LEU A 181 10.82 -14.50 -5.41
C LEU A 181 11.96 -14.20 -4.42
N ILE A 182 13.21 -14.12 -4.86
CA ILE A 182 14.37 -13.76 -4.03
C ILE A 182 14.59 -12.24 -4.11
N GLY A 183 14.12 -11.52 -3.10
CA GLY A 183 14.29 -10.08 -3.00
C GLY A 183 13.92 -9.54 -1.60
N PRO A 184 14.23 -8.26 -1.33
CA PRO A 184 13.80 -7.57 -0.10
C PRO A 184 12.29 -7.29 -0.14
N ALA A 185 11.63 -7.12 1.01
CA ALA A 185 10.16 -6.93 1.06
C ALA A 185 9.70 -5.73 0.23
N GLU A 186 10.52 -4.68 0.20
CA GLU A 186 10.36 -3.47 -0.58
C GLU A 186 10.14 -3.75 -2.07
N THR A 187 10.97 -4.62 -2.65
CA THR A 187 10.91 -5.00 -4.07
C THR A 187 9.77 -5.97 -4.32
N LEU A 188 9.60 -6.97 -3.45
CA LEU A 188 8.57 -8.00 -3.63
C LEU A 188 7.15 -7.43 -3.44
N MET A 189 6.96 -6.48 -2.54
CA MET A 189 5.68 -5.75 -2.39
C MET A 189 5.36 -4.86 -3.59
N ALA A 190 6.33 -4.53 -4.45
CA ALA A 190 6.10 -3.73 -5.66
C ALA A 190 5.56 -4.57 -6.84
N ALA A 191 5.54 -5.90 -6.73
CA ALA A 191 5.03 -6.80 -7.76
C ALA A 191 3.51 -7.07 -7.62
N GLY A 192 2.88 -7.62 -8.66
CA GLY A 192 1.52 -8.14 -8.55
C GLY A 192 0.44 -7.06 -8.36
N GLY A 193 0.61 -5.93 -9.04
CA GLY A 193 -0.31 -4.79 -9.17
C GLY A 193 -0.10 -4.15 -10.54
N ASP A 194 -0.51 -2.90 -10.71
CA ASP A 194 -0.23 -2.13 -11.94
C ASP A 194 0.92 -1.12 -11.76
N ALA A 195 1.23 -0.36 -12.80
CA ALA A 195 2.29 0.66 -12.82
C ALA A 195 2.25 1.65 -11.63
N ARG A 196 1.10 1.89 -10.99
CA ARG A 196 0.98 2.80 -9.83
C ARG A 196 1.68 2.28 -8.58
N LEU A 197 1.95 0.98 -8.51
CA LEU A 197 2.66 0.33 -7.41
C LEU A 197 4.19 0.46 -7.53
N GLN A 198 4.70 0.63 -8.76
CA GLN A 198 6.13 0.71 -9.04
C GLN A 198 6.76 1.92 -8.35
N LEU A 199 7.94 1.71 -7.76
CA LEU A 199 8.75 2.77 -7.16
C LEU A 199 9.56 3.46 -8.25
N ASP A 200 9.53 4.79 -8.27
CA ASP A 200 10.48 5.57 -9.05
C ASP A 200 11.87 5.46 -8.40
N PRO A 201 12.89 4.94 -9.11
CA PRO A 201 14.24 4.80 -8.56
C PRO A 201 14.85 6.13 -8.09
N GLN A 202 14.46 7.27 -8.68
CA GLN A 202 14.99 8.58 -8.31
C GLN A 202 14.41 9.11 -7.00
N THR A 203 13.13 8.88 -6.76
CA THR A 203 12.44 9.41 -5.57
C THR A 203 12.32 8.38 -4.45
N GLY A 204 12.38 7.08 -4.76
CA GLY A 204 12.08 5.99 -3.84
C GLY A 204 10.60 5.91 -3.45
N LEU A 205 9.72 6.56 -4.23
CA LEU A 205 8.29 6.66 -4.00
C LEU A 205 7.51 6.18 -5.22
N ASN A 206 6.29 5.67 -5.01
CA ASN A 206 5.37 5.30 -6.09
C ASN A 206 4.49 6.48 -6.54
N HIS A 207 3.57 6.24 -7.47
CA HIS A 207 2.65 7.26 -7.99
C HIS A 207 1.75 7.90 -6.91
N TYR A 208 1.57 7.25 -5.76
CA TYR A 208 0.88 7.82 -4.60
C TYR A 208 1.79 8.59 -3.65
N GLY A 209 3.06 8.80 -3.97
CA GLY A 209 4.04 9.44 -3.09
C GLY A 209 4.37 8.61 -1.84
N CYS A 210 4.12 7.30 -1.88
CA CYS A 210 4.34 6.35 -0.78
C CYS A 210 5.61 5.52 -1.03
N SER A 211 6.21 5.02 0.04
CA SER A 211 7.29 4.02 -0.03
C SER A 211 6.85 2.67 0.54
N HIS A 212 7.47 1.59 0.03
CA HIS A 212 7.44 0.27 0.64
C HIS A 212 8.46 0.12 1.79
N ARG A 213 9.07 1.24 2.22
CA ARG A 213 9.95 1.36 3.39
C ARG A 213 9.34 2.33 4.43
N PRO A 214 9.61 2.13 5.72
CA PRO A 214 9.18 3.07 6.76
C PRO A 214 9.77 4.47 6.58
N ARG A 215 8.93 5.51 6.75
CA ARG A 215 9.33 6.93 6.67
C ARG A 215 8.98 7.69 7.96
N PRO A 216 9.59 7.40 9.11
CA PRO A 216 9.22 8.01 10.41
C PRO A 216 9.50 9.52 10.50
N TRP A 217 10.16 10.11 9.50
CA TRP A 217 10.38 11.56 9.38
C TRP A 217 9.30 12.30 8.61
N ALA A 218 8.46 11.59 7.85
CA ALA A 218 7.37 12.19 7.12
C ALA A 218 6.13 12.28 8.01
N VAL A 219 5.57 13.47 8.13
CA VAL A 219 4.23 13.66 8.69
C VAL A 219 3.24 12.99 7.74
N THR A 220 2.42 12.05 8.23
CA THR A 220 1.61 11.22 7.32
C THR A 220 0.14 11.16 7.76
N PHE A 221 -0.74 11.75 6.95
CA PHE A 221 -2.20 11.75 7.08
C PHE A 221 -2.90 11.42 5.75
N ALA A 222 -2.26 10.58 4.93
CA ALA A 222 -2.70 10.20 3.58
C ALA A 222 -3.63 8.97 3.50
N SER A 223 -4.12 8.48 4.65
CA SER A 223 -4.87 7.22 4.78
C SER A 223 -6.22 7.17 4.03
N SER A 224 -6.67 8.26 3.39
CA SER A 224 -7.83 8.25 2.48
C SER A 224 -7.48 7.89 1.02
N THR A 225 -6.18 7.77 0.71
CA THR A 225 -5.65 7.38 -0.60
C THR A 225 -4.70 6.18 -0.46
N ALA A 226 -3.54 6.38 0.19
CA ALA A 226 -2.50 5.37 0.41
C ALA A 226 -1.48 5.94 1.40
N SER A 227 -0.80 5.07 2.16
CA SER A 227 0.30 5.47 3.06
C SER A 227 1.59 4.74 2.70
N SER A 228 2.73 5.35 3.04
CA SER A 228 3.98 4.58 3.14
C SER A 228 3.82 3.51 4.22
N VAL A 229 4.46 2.35 4.03
CA VAL A 229 4.40 1.29 5.03
C VAL A 229 4.93 1.80 6.38
N SER A 230 4.29 1.44 7.48
CA SER A 230 4.77 1.70 8.83
C SER A 230 5.91 0.75 9.20
N GLU A 231 6.59 0.99 10.32
CA GLU A 231 7.60 0.06 10.85
C GLU A 231 6.97 -1.29 11.23
N ARG A 232 5.76 -1.25 11.80
CA ARG A 232 5.01 -2.46 12.16
C ARG A 232 4.55 -3.24 10.92
N GLY A 233 3.96 -2.54 9.94
CA GLY A 233 3.57 -3.17 8.68
C GLY A 233 4.77 -3.76 7.94
N PHE A 234 5.91 -3.05 7.94
CA PHE A 234 7.14 -3.55 7.35
C PHE A 234 7.65 -4.82 8.05
N ALA A 235 7.59 -4.87 9.39
CA ALA A 235 7.93 -6.07 10.16
C ALA A 235 7.03 -7.27 9.82
N GLY A 236 5.73 -7.04 9.63
CA GLY A 236 4.77 -8.05 9.19
C GLY A 236 5.11 -8.61 7.80
N ALA A 237 5.41 -7.73 6.84
CA ALA A 237 5.84 -8.13 5.50
C ALA A 237 7.19 -8.87 5.51
N GLU A 238 8.18 -8.41 6.30
CA GLU A 238 9.49 -9.06 6.42
C GLU A 238 9.37 -10.46 7.04
N THR A 239 8.47 -10.66 8.01
CA THR A 239 8.21 -11.98 8.58
C THR A 239 7.63 -12.95 7.53
N ALA A 240 6.61 -12.52 6.79
CA ALA A 240 6.05 -13.32 5.69
C ALA A 240 7.08 -13.60 4.59
N ARG A 241 7.90 -12.60 4.24
CA ARG A 241 8.99 -12.74 3.28
C ARG A 241 10.03 -13.73 3.73
N LEU A 242 10.50 -13.67 4.98
CA LEU A 242 11.50 -14.59 5.51
C LEU A 242 10.98 -16.03 5.53
N ASN A 243 9.70 -16.24 5.88
CA ASN A 243 9.06 -17.55 5.78
C ASN A 243 9.03 -18.06 4.33
N LEU A 244 8.73 -17.19 3.36
CA LEU A 244 8.80 -17.53 1.93
C LEU A 244 10.24 -17.84 1.49
N GLN A 245 11.24 -17.05 1.91
CA GLN A 245 12.65 -17.33 1.59
C GLN A 245 13.10 -18.68 2.13
N ARG A 246 12.74 -19.02 3.37
CA ARG A 246 13.01 -20.34 3.94
C ARG A 246 12.33 -21.42 3.12
N ALA A 247 11.05 -21.30 2.81
CA ALA A 247 10.36 -22.26 1.95
C ALA A 247 11.03 -22.44 0.58
N LEU A 248 11.53 -21.36 -0.03
CA LEU A 248 12.29 -21.39 -1.29
C LEU A 248 13.56 -22.24 -1.19
N LEU A 249 14.30 -22.18 -0.08
CA LEU A 249 15.51 -23.00 0.12
C LEU A 249 15.23 -24.51 0.02
N HIS A 250 14.00 -24.92 0.30
CA HIS A 250 13.54 -26.31 0.33
C HIS A 250 12.56 -26.65 -0.82
N ASP A 251 12.48 -25.83 -1.87
CA ASP A 251 11.57 -26.01 -3.02
C ASP A 251 10.07 -26.10 -2.60
N ARG A 252 9.66 -25.38 -1.54
CA ARG A 252 8.27 -25.35 -0.99
C ARG A 252 7.55 -24.00 -1.15
N ALA A 253 7.98 -23.16 -2.08
CA ALA A 253 7.45 -21.80 -2.23
C ALA A 253 5.94 -21.76 -2.54
N ASP A 254 5.46 -22.61 -3.47
CA ASP A 254 4.05 -22.66 -3.85
C ASP A 254 3.15 -23.03 -2.67
N ALA A 255 3.57 -24.01 -1.86
CA ALA A 255 2.87 -24.39 -0.64
C ALA A 255 2.84 -23.24 0.37
N ALA A 256 3.98 -22.57 0.61
CA ALA A 256 4.04 -21.44 1.54
C ALA A 256 3.18 -20.25 1.10
N LEU A 257 3.09 -19.97 -0.21
CA LEU A 257 2.23 -18.92 -0.75
C LEU A 257 0.74 -19.30 -0.64
N SER A 258 0.41 -20.57 -0.90
CA SER A 258 -0.94 -21.10 -0.71
C SER A 258 -1.38 -21.00 0.75
N ASP A 259 -0.54 -21.45 1.68
CA ASP A 259 -0.80 -21.39 3.13
C ASP A 259 -0.97 -19.94 3.60
N LEU A 260 -0.13 -19.03 3.11
CA LEU A 260 -0.24 -17.60 3.44
C LEU A 260 -1.55 -16.99 2.92
N ALA A 261 -2.01 -17.37 1.73
CA ALA A 261 -3.29 -16.91 1.19
C ALA A 261 -4.48 -17.45 1.98
N ILE A 262 -4.47 -18.74 2.34
CA ILE A 262 -5.49 -19.38 3.19
C ILE A 262 -5.54 -18.68 4.54
N TRP A 263 -4.38 -18.48 5.18
CA TRP A 263 -4.28 -17.77 6.45
C TRP A 263 -4.80 -16.33 6.35
N THR A 264 -4.45 -15.61 5.28
CA THR A 264 -4.91 -14.23 5.05
C THR A 264 -6.43 -14.17 4.95
N ARG A 265 -7.05 -15.06 4.17
CA ARG A 265 -8.51 -15.15 4.06
C ARG A 265 -9.17 -15.49 5.40
N ALA A 266 -8.63 -16.48 6.12
CA ALA A 266 -9.15 -16.88 7.43
C ALA A 266 -9.04 -15.74 8.47
N TYR A 267 -7.94 -14.97 8.45
CA TYR A 267 -7.79 -13.79 9.29
C TYR A 267 -8.87 -12.75 8.97
N LEU A 268 -9.09 -12.43 7.69
CA LEU A 268 -10.09 -11.45 7.28
C LEU A 268 -11.51 -11.89 7.64
N ALA A 269 -11.84 -13.16 7.40
CA ALA A 269 -13.11 -13.73 7.81
C ALA A 269 -13.32 -13.57 9.32
N SER A 270 -12.34 -13.96 10.14
CA SER A 270 -12.40 -13.82 11.59
C SER A 270 -12.45 -12.35 12.05
N TYR A 271 -11.78 -11.44 11.35
CA TYR A 271 -11.77 -10.02 11.71
C TYR A 271 -13.15 -9.38 11.55
N TYR A 272 -13.90 -9.79 10.52
CA TYR A 272 -15.21 -9.24 10.18
C TYR A 272 -16.39 -10.15 10.59
N ASP A 273 -16.14 -11.20 11.39
CA ASP A 273 -17.14 -12.15 11.89
C ASP A 273 -17.86 -12.94 10.77
N LEU A 274 -17.12 -13.37 9.76
CA LEU A 274 -17.59 -14.29 8.73
C LEU A 274 -17.37 -15.74 9.17
N PRO A 275 -18.24 -16.68 8.74
CA PRO A 275 -18.13 -18.09 9.13
C PRO A 275 -16.84 -18.77 8.64
N ASP A 276 -16.38 -18.46 7.43
CA ASP A 276 -15.29 -19.18 6.77
C ASP A 276 -14.38 -18.24 5.96
N GLY A 277 -13.09 -18.55 5.88
CA GLY A 277 -12.15 -17.92 4.95
C GLY A 277 -12.53 -18.17 3.48
N ALA A 278 -13.29 -19.22 3.17
CA ALA A 278 -13.84 -19.46 1.83
C ALA A 278 -14.84 -18.38 1.35
N ASP A 279 -15.33 -17.54 2.26
CA ASP A 279 -16.19 -16.39 1.94
C ASP A 279 -15.37 -15.13 1.58
N VAL A 280 -14.05 -15.24 1.43
CA VAL A 280 -13.16 -14.12 1.09
C VAL A 280 -12.45 -14.39 -0.23
N ILE A 281 -12.43 -13.39 -1.11
CA ILE A 281 -11.56 -13.35 -2.28
C ILE A 281 -10.52 -12.26 -2.05
N LEU A 282 -9.24 -12.60 -2.19
CA LEU A 282 -8.17 -11.61 -2.18
C LEU A 282 -8.08 -10.94 -3.55
N SER A 283 -7.75 -9.65 -3.56
CA SER A 283 -7.69 -8.89 -4.80
C SER A 283 -6.58 -7.83 -4.74
N PRO A 284 -5.90 -7.54 -5.87
CA PRO A 284 -4.86 -6.52 -5.90
C PRO A 284 -5.36 -5.13 -5.51
N SER A 285 -6.61 -4.73 -5.77
CA SER A 285 -7.10 -3.42 -5.37
C SER A 285 -8.63 -3.38 -5.24
N GLY A 286 -9.17 -2.27 -4.74
CA GLY A 286 -10.63 -2.05 -4.78
C GLY A 286 -11.17 -2.07 -6.21
N THR A 287 -10.42 -1.59 -7.20
CA THR A 287 -10.85 -1.64 -8.61
C THR A 287 -10.80 -3.07 -9.17
N ASP A 288 -9.89 -3.92 -8.70
CA ASP A 288 -9.89 -5.34 -9.06
C ASP A 288 -11.06 -6.10 -8.38
N CYS A 289 -11.45 -5.71 -7.16
CA CYS A 289 -12.66 -6.22 -6.52
C CYS A 289 -13.92 -5.93 -7.35
N GLU A 290 -13.98 -4.81 -8.07
CA GLU A 290 -15.10 -4.48 -8.97
C GLU A 290 -15.24 -5.49 -10.11
N LEU A 291 -14.13 -5.85 -10.76
CA LEU A 291 -14.13 -6.88 -11.80
C LEU A 291 -14.60 -8.23 -11.23
N ALA A 292 -14.12 -8.59 -10.03
CA ALA A 292 -14.53 -9.83 -9.36
C ALA A 292 -16.03 -9.82 -9.03
N ALA A 293 -16.56 -8.71 -8.49
CA ALA A 293 -17.97 -8.58 -8.15
C ALA A 293 -18.87 -8.68 -9.38
N LEU A 294 -18.52 -8.00 -10.47
CA LEU A 294 -19.21 -8.11 -11.74
C LEU A 294 -19.17 -9.53 -12.30
N ALA A 295 -18.00 -10.18 -12.27
CA ALA A 295 -17.86 -11.56 -12.74
C ALA A 295 -18.79 -12.51 -11.99
N ILE A 296 -18.93 -12.36 -10.67
CA ILE A 296 -19.82 -13.19 -9.84
C ILE A 296 -21.30 -12.86 -10.10
N ALA A 297 -21.65 -11.57 -10.27
CA ALA A 297 -23.00 -11.15 -10.60
C ALA A 297 -23.48 -11.74 -11.94
N MET A 298 -22.61 -11.79 -12.95
CA MET A 298 -22.88 -12.42 -14.25
C MET A 298 -23.03 -13.96 -14.19
N ARG A 299 -22.77 -14.59 -13.05
CA ARG A 299 -22.89 -16.05 -12.84
C ARG A 299 -24.13 -16.44 -12.05
N ALA A 300 -25.05 -15.50 -11.87
CA ALA A 300 -26.38 -15.84 -11.38
C ALA A 300 -27.07 -16.86 -12.33
N SER A 301 -27.91 -17.72 -11.75
CA SER A 301 -28.56 -18.83 -12.45
C SER A 301 -29.59 -18.41 -13.51
N ASP A 302 -29.99 -17.14 -13.54
CA ASP A 302 -30.92 -16.60 -14.53
C ASP A 302 -30.25 -16.22 -15.87
N HIS A 303 -28.91 -16.19 -15.91
CA HIS A 303 -28.10 -15.81 -17.06
C HIS A 303 -28.52 -14.46 -17.70
N LYS A 304 -29.10 -13.56 -16.90
CA LYS A 304 -29.54 -12.25 -17.38
C LYS A 304 -28.35 -11.31 -17.59
N PRO A 305 -28.43 -10.39 -18.56
CA PRO A 305 -27.47 -9.30 -18.66
C PRO A 305 -27.57 -8.40 -17.41
N VAL A 306 -26.46 -7.75 -17.05
CA VAL A 306 -26.32 -6.97 -15.81
C VAL A 306 -26.42 -5.48 -16.12
N THR A 307 -27.19 -4.74 -15.31
CA THR A 307 -27.08 -3.29 -15.17
C THR A 307 -26.36 -3.01 -13.85
N ASN A 308 -25.14 -2.50 -13.94
CA ASN A 308 -24.30 -2.13 -12.81
C ASN A 308 -24.47 -0.63 -12.52
N ILE A 309 -24.99 -0.29 -11.34
CA ILE A 309 -25.32 1.08 -10.95
C ILE A 309 -24.30 1.56 -9.90
N LEU A 310 -23.43 2.47 -10.32
CA LEU A 310 -22.39 3.07 -9.48
C LEU A 310 -22.90 4.33 -8.76
N ILE A 311 -22.42 4.54 -7.53
CA ILE A 311 -22.71 5.74 -6.73
C ILE A 311 -21.45 6.60 -6.66
N ALA A 312 -21.55 7.86 -7.10
CA ALA A 312 -20.48 8.85 -7.16
C ALA A 312 -19.10 8.30 -7.62
N PRO A 313 -19.00 7.65 -8.79
CA PRO A 313 -17.71 7.13 -9.28
C PRO A 313 -16.62 8.20 -9.40
N GLU A 314 -16.98 9.47 -9.56
CA GLU A 314 -16.08 10.63 -9.53
C GLU A 314 -15.35 10.81 -8.18
N GLU A 315 -15.93 10.32 -7.09
CA GLU A 315 -15.37 10.40 -5.74
C GLU A 315 -14.75 9.09 -5.23
N THR A 316 -14.74 8.03 -6.05
CA THR A 316 -14.12 6.74 -5.72
C THR A 316 -12.80 6.55 -6.50
N GLY A 317 -12.58 5.41 -7.16
CA GLY A 317 -11.38 5.13 -7.96
C GLY A 317 -11.59 5.43 -9.44
N SER A 318 -10.62 6.08 -10.10
CA SER A 318 -10.71 6.43 -11.52
C SER A 318 -10.83 5.23 -12.48
N GLY A 319 -10.50 4.03 -12.00
CA GLY A 319 -10.66 2.78 -12.76
C GLY A 319 -12.02 2.09 -12.55
N VAL A 320 -12.80 2.49 -11.55
CA VAL A 320 -14.07 1.83 -11.17
C VAL A 320 -15.07 1.78 -12.33
N PRO A 321 -15.34 2.87 -13.08
CA PRO A 321 -16.29 2.80 -14.20
C PRO A 321 -15.92 1.78 -15.28
N LEU A 322 -14.62 1.61 -15.57
CA LEU A 322 -14.16 0.65 -16.57
C LEU A 322 -14.23 -0.78 -16.03
N ALA A 323 -13.82 -1.02 -14.78
CA ALA A 323 -13.94 -2.31 -14.14
C ALA A 323 -15.41 -2.76 -14.02
N ALA A 324 -16.29 -1.86 -13.62
CA ALA A 324 -17.74 -2.07 -13.53
C ALA A 324 -18.40 -2.40 -14.89
N ALA A 325 -17.73 -2.05 -16.00
CA ALA A 325 -18.14 -2.37 -17.37
C ALA A 325 -17.46 -3.63 -17.94
N GLY A 326 -16.63 -4.33 -17.15
CA GLY A 326 -15.86 -5.48 -17.63
C GLY A 326 -14.77 -5.10 -18.64
N ARG A 327 -14.14 -3.92 -18.46
CA ARG A 327 -13.12 -3.36 -19.36
C ARG A 327 -11.79 -3.17 -18.63
N HIS A 328 -10.70 -3.20 -19.40
CA HIS A 328 -9.36 -2.91 -18.90
C HIS A 328 -9.30 -1.48 -18.35
N PHE A 329 -8.93 -1.32 -17.08
CA PHE A 329 -8.93 0.00 -16.41
C PHE A 329 -7.53 0.63 -16.27
N ALA A 330 -6.49 -0.13 -16.57
CA ALA A 330 -5.09 0.26 -16.57
C ALA A 330 -4.40 -0.19 -17.87
N LEU A 331 -3.11 0.10 -18.03
CA LEU A 331 -2.29 -0.31 -19.18
C LEU A 331 -1.67 -1.70 -19.00
N ASP A 332 -1.73 -2.22 -17.78
CA ASP A 332 -1.19 -3.49 -17.37
C ASP A 332 -2.09 -4.12 -16.30
N THR A 333 -2.16 -5.45 -16.29
CA THR A 333 -2.93 -6.20 -15.30
C THR A 333 -2.07 -6.59 -14.10
N ALA A 334 -2.70 -7.04 -13.02
CA ALA A 334 -1.98 -7.48 -11.83
C ALA A 334 -1.07 -8.72 -12.04
N GLN A 335 -1.22 -9.44 -13.16
CA GLN A 335 -0.32 -10.53 -13.57
C GLN A 335 0.79 -10.04 -14.53
N GLY A 336 0.93 -8.73 -14.75
CA GLY A 336 1.95 -8.14 -15.61
C GLY A 336 1.65 -8.23 -17.11
N VAL A 337 0.39 -8.44 -17.50
CA VAL A 337 -0.01 -8.49 -18.91
C VAL A 337 -0.28 -7.07 -19.42
N ALA A 338 0.41 -6.65 -20.47
CA ALA A 338 0.14 -5.37 -21.13
C ALA A 338 -1.21 -5.43 -21.87
N VAL A 339 -2.03 -4.40 -21.67
CA VAL A 339 -3.42 -4.33 -22.17
C VAL A 339 -3.76 -2.90 -22.60
N GLU A 340 -4.76 -2.76 -23.47
CA GLU A 340 -5.26 -1.45 -23.88
C GLU A 340 -6.39 -0.98 -22.95
N LYS A 341 -6.16 0.14 -22.28
CA LYS A 341 -7.16 0.71 -21.36
C LYS A 341 -8.44 1.08 -22.11
N GLY A 342 -9.57 0.56 -21.63
CA GLY A 342 -10.90 0.78 -22.20
C GLY A 342 -11.41 -0.39 -23.03
N GLU A 343 -10.52 -1.27 -23.50
CA GLU A 343 -10.94 -2.46 -24.25
C GLU A 343 -11.70 -3.47 -23.37
N PRO A 344 -12.65 -4.24 -23.93
CA PRO A 344 -13.35 -5.29 -23.20
C PRO A 344 -12.40 -6.38 -22.70
N VAL A 345 -12.55 -6.78 -21.44
CA VAL A 345 -11.86 -7.95 -20.90
C VAL A 345 -12.51 -9.21 -21.48
N PRO A 346 -11.73 -10.17 -22.02
CA PRO A 346 -12.27 -11.41 -22.60
C PRO A 346 -13.25 -12.13 -21.67
N GLY A 347 -14.40 -12.55 -22.20
CA GLY A 347 -15.45 -13.23 -21.45
C GLY A 347 -16.45 -12.33 -20.71
N PHE A 348 -16.21 -11.01 -20.61
CA PHE A 348 -17.21 -10.06 -20.07
C PHE A 348 -18.18 -9.53 -21.13
N ALA A 349 -17.79 -9.56 -22.41
CA ALA A 349 -18.58 -9.06 -23.52
C ALA A 349 -19.45 -10.13 -24.23
N SER A 350 -19.52 -11.37 -23.71
CA SER A 350 -20.15 -12.49 -24.43
C SER A 350 -21.66 -12.31 -24.61
N THR A 351 -22.09 -12.44 -25.87
CA THR A 351 -23.43 -12.22 -26.42
C THR A 351 -24.42 -13.31 -25.99
N ILE A 352 -25.05 -13.16 -24.83
CA ILE A 352 -26.14 -14.04 -24.37
C ILE A 352 -27.52 -13.54 -24.88
N THR A 353 -27.57 -12.32 -25.44
CA THR A 353 -28.79 -11.67 -25.95
C THR A 353 -28.69 -11.39 -27.46
N PRO A 354 -29.82 -11.10 -28.15
CA PRO A 354 -29.80 -10.67 -29.55
C PRO A 354 -28.75 -9.57 -29.78
N PRO A 355 -28.21 -9.42 -31.01
CA PRO A 355 -27.02 -8.61 -31.33
C PRO A 355 -27.08 -7.11 -30.99
N GLU A 356 -28.15 -6.63 -30.34
CA GLU A 356 -28.44 -5.22 -30.10
C GLU A 356 -28.18 -4.76 -28.65
N GLU A 357 -28.09 -5.65 -27.65
CA GLU A 357 -27.90 -5.24 -26.24
C GLU A 357 -26.61 -5.78 -25.58
N PRO A 358 -25.85 -4.94 -24.86
CA PRO A 358 -24.63 -5.35 -24.19
C PRO A 358 -24.92 -6.21 -22.95
N ALA A 359 -24.05 -7.20 -22.71
CA ALA A 359 -24.09 -8.07 -21.53
C ALA A 359 -23.99 -7.28 -20.21
N VAL A 360 -23.29 -6.14 -20.23
CA VAL A 360 -23.12 -5.23 -19.08
C VAL A 360 -23.45 -3.80 -19.51
N GLU A 361 -24.34 -3.16 -18.76
CA GLU A 361 -24.68 -1.74 -18.87
C GLU A 361 -24.23 -1.06 -17.57
N VAL A 362 -23.52 0.07 -17.65
CA VAL A 362 -23.11 0.84 -16.47
C VAL A 362 -23.90 2.13 -16.40
N LEU A 363 -24.56 2.36 -15.26
CA LEU A 363 -25.25 3.59 -14.92
C LEU A 363 -24.57 4.23 -13.71
N THR A 364 -24.70 5.55 -13.57
CA THR A 364 -24.06 6.28 -12.48
C THR A 364 -25.05 7.23 -11.81
N ILE A 365 -24.94 7.38 -10.50
CA ILE A 365 -25.70 8.35 -9.72
C ILE A 365 -24.69 9.27 -9.03
N ALA A 366 -24.62 10.52 -9.49
CA ALA A 366 -23.85 11.56 -8.83
C ALA A 366 -24.45 11.87 -7.45
N LEU A 367 -23.60 12.25 -6.50
CA LEU A 367 -24.02 12.71 -5.16
C LEU A 367 -23.89 14.22 -4.98
N ARG A 368 -23.39 14.93 -6.00
CA ARG A 368 -23.34 16.39 -6.04
C ARG A 368 -24.01 16.92 -7.28
N ASP A 369 -24.56 18.12 -7.18
CA ASP A 369 -24.99 18.88 -8.35
C ASP A 369 -23.82 19.62 -9.02
N ALA A 370 -24.12 20.39 -10.06
CA ALA A 370 -23.12 21.13 -10.82
C ALA A 370 -22.43 22.25 -10.02
N ASP A 371 -23.06 22.72 -8.94
CA ASP A 371 -22.51 23.75 -8.04
C ASP A 371 -21.72 23.13 -6.88
N GLY A 372 -21.69 21.80 -6.79
CA GLY A 372 -20.96 21.04 -5.79
C GLY A 372 -21.75 20.76 -4.51
N ALA A 373 -23.02 21.18 -4.44
CA ALA A 373 -23.87 20.92 -3.29
C ALA A 373 -24.28 19.44 -3.25
N CYS A 374 -24.42 18.89 -2.05
CA CYS A 374 -24.83 17.50 -1.88
C CYS A 374 -26.28 17.30 -2.31
N ILE A 375 -26.54 16.27 -3.12
CA ILE A 375 -27.90 15.91 -3.49
C ILE A 375 -28.60 15.29 -2.28
N PRO A 376 -29.84 15.70 -1.95
CA PRO A 376 -30.61 15.14 -0.83
C PRO A 376 -30.76 13.62 -0.94
N THR A 377 -30.69 12.92 0.19
CA THR A 377 -30.72 11.46 0.27
C THR A 377 -31.99 10.87 -0.35
N GLU A 378 -33.13 11.55 -0.20
CA GLU A 378 -34.41 11.13 -0.77
C GLU A 378 -34.37 11.13 -2.30
N GLN A 379 -33.75 12.14 -2.92
CA GLN A 379 -33.60 12.20 -4.38
C GLN A 379 -32.64 11.13 -4.90
N VAL A 380 -31.58 10.81 -4.13
CA VAL A 380 -30.68 9.70 -4.45
C VAL A 380 -31.44 8.38 -4.39
N ALA A 381 -32.26 8.16 -3.36
CA ALA A 381 -33.10 6.98 -3.21
C ALA A 381 -34.12 6.84 -4.36
N GLU A 382 -34.81 7.91 -4.73
CA GLU A 382 -35.73 7.94 -5.87
C GLU A 382 -35.03 7.56 -7.19
N ARG A 383 -33.80 8.05 -7.40
CA ARG A 383 -32.99 7.68 -8.58
C ARG A 383 -32.61 6.20 -8.56
N CYS A 384 -32.17 5.67 -7.43
CA CYS A 384 -31.88 4.24 -7.28
C CYS A 384 -33.11 3.40 -7.63
N GLU A 385 -34.27 3.70 -7.04
CA GLU A 385 -35.52 2.98 -7.30
C GLU A 385 -35.94 3.01 -8.76
N ARG A 386 -35.88 4.20 -9.37
CA ARG A 386 -36.27 4.38 -10.77
C ARG A 386 -35.37 3.56 -11.69
N LEU A 387 -34.05 3.68 -11.55
CA LEU A 387 -33.08 2.96 -12.38
C LEU A 387 -33.16 1.45 -12.18
N THR A 388 -33.32 0.98 -10.94
CA THR A 388 -33.51 -0.45 -10.65
C THR A 388 -34.79 -0.97 -11.31
N ARG A 389 -35.92 -0.26 -11.18
CA ARG A 389 -37.19 -0.66 -11.80
C ARG A 389 -37.10 -0.71 -13.33
N GLU A 390 -36.49 0.29 -13.95
CA GLU A 390 -36.28 0.36 -15.40
C GLU A 390 -35.39 -0.78 -15.91
N ALA A 391 -34.31 -1.12 -15.20
CA ALA A 391 -33.43 -2.23 -15.55
C ALA A 391 -34.12 -3.60 -15.43
N VAL A 392 -34.84 -3.84 -14.33
CA VAL A 392 -35.59 -5.09 -14.12
C VAL A 392 -36.72 -5.23 -15.15
N ALA A 393 -37.41 -4.14 -15.49
CA ALA A 393 -38.44 -4.13 -16.54
C ALA A 393 -37.89 -4.48 -17.93
N ARG A 394 -36.61 -4.12 -18.21
CA ARG A 394 -35.87 -4.56 -19.40
C ARG A 394 -35.34 -6.00 -19.30
N GLY A 395 -35.71 -6.74 -18.26
CA GLY A 395 -35.31 -8.12 -18.06
C GLY A 395 -33.86 -8.31 -17.56
N ARG A 396 -33.22 -7.24 -17.09
CA ARG A 396 -31.82 -7.23 -16.64
C ARG A 396 -31.72 -7.46 -15.13
N ARG A 397 -30.62 -8.07 -14.69
CA ARG A 397 -30.22 -8.14 -13.28
C ARG A 397 -29.60 -6.80 -12.87
N VAL A 398 -29.86 -6.36 -11.65
CA VAL A 398 -29.27 -5.12 -11.13
C VAL A 398 -28.18 -5.46 -10.12
N LEU A 399 -26.99 -4.89 -10.33
CA LEU A 399 -25.94 -4.81 -9.31
C LEU A 399 -25.88 -3.35 -8.86
N LEU A 400 -26.34 -3.05 -7.65
CA LEU A 400 -26.32 -1.70 -7.09
C LEU A 400 -25.16 -1.55 -6.11
N HIS A 401 -24.39 -0.48 -6.27
CA HIS A 401 -23.36 -0.09 -5.32
C HIS A 401 -23.97 0.60 -4.09
N GLN A 402 -23.52 0.21 -2.91
CA GLN A 402 -23.62 1.00 -1.70
C GLN A 402 -22.26 1.61 -1.41
N LEU A 403 -22.13 2.93 -1.49
CA LEU A 403 -20.91 3.64 -1.12
C LEU A 403 -20.92 3.94 0.38
N ASP A 404 -20.02 3.30 1.14
CA ASP A 404 -19.75 3.66 2.54
C ASP A 404 -18.47 4.50 2.62
N LEU A 405 -18.68 5.83 2.65
CA LEU A 405 -17.67 6.89 2.67
C LEU A 405 -16.90 7.08 1.35
N SER A 406 -17.31 8.11 0.61
CA SER A 406 -16.55 8.69 -0.48
C SER A 406 -15.26 9.37 0.02
N LYS A 407 -14.40 9.79 -0.91
CA LYS A 407 -13.23 10.62 -0.57
C LYS A 407 -13.57 11.94 0.14
N THR A 408 -14.80 12.45 0.01
CA THR A 408 -15.30 13.65 0.70
C THR A 408 -16.25 13.36 1.86
N GLY A 409 -16.43 12.08 2.22
CA GLY A 409 -17.24 11.66 3.38
C GLY A 409 -18.72 11.39 3.09
N LEU A 410 -19.13 11.28 1.82
CA LEU A 410 -20.52 10.97 1.45
C LEU A 410 -20.83 9.48 1.56
N LYS A 411 -22.07 9.13 1.90
CA LYS A 411 -22.60 7.76 1.91
C LYS A 411 -23.93 7.70 1.14
N ALA A 412 -24.13 6.64 0.36
CA ALA A 412 -25.40 6.42 -0.35
C ALA A 412 -25.45 5.05 -1.05
N PRO A 413 -26.66 4.52 -1.34
CA PRO A 413 -27.94 4.94 -0.75
C PRO A 413 -28.02 4.54 0.73
N ASP A 414 -29.11 4.93 1.40
CA ASP A 414 -29.35 4.50 2.78
C ASP A 414 -29.80 3.03 2.88
N GLU A 415 -29.68 2.48 4.09
CA GLU A 415 -30.06 1.09 4.42
C GLU A 415 -31.54 0.80 4.12
N ALA A 416 -32.43 1.74 4.43
CA ALA A 416 -33.88 1.56 4.25
C ALA A 416 -34.26 1.40 2.77
N THR A 417 -33.55 2.11 1.88
CA THR A 417 -33.68 2.01 0.43
C THR A 417 -33.19 0.68 -0.09
N LEU A 418 -32.01 0.23 0.35
CA LEU A 418 -31.48 -1.07 -0.04
C LEU A 418 -32.40 -2.21 0.40
N ASP A 419 -32.87 -2.20 1.64
CA ASP A 419 -33.77 -3.23 2.15
C ASP A 419 -35.11 -3.27 1.40
N ARG A 420 -35.65 -2.11 1.03
CA ARG A 420 -36.88 -2.02 0.23
C ARG A 420 -36.65 -2.61 -1.16
N LEU A 421 -35.57 -2.24 -1.85
CA LEU A 421 -35.23 -2.77 -3.17
C LEU A 421 -34.99 -4.29 -3.14
N SER A 422 -34.22 -4.77 -2.16
CA SER A 422 -33.99 -6.21 -1.97
C SER A 422 -35.30 -6.98 -1.74
N ARG A 423 -36.23 -6.45 -0.93
CA ARG A 423 -37.54 -7.08 -0.74
C ARG A 423 -38.41 -7.05 -1.99
N THR A 424 -38.36 -5.97 -2.78
CA THR A 424 -39.18 -5.80 -3.98
C THR A 424 -38.71 -6.67 -5.15
N PHE A 425 -37.40 -6.74 -5.38
CA PHE A 425 -36.84 -7.38 -6.59
C PHE A 425 -36.21 -8.75 -6.33
N GLY A 426 -36.02 -9.13 -5.05
CA GLY A 426 -35.54 -10.44 -4.64
C GLY A 426 -34.27 -10.83 -5.37
N ASP A 427 -34.27 -12.03 -5.95
CA ASP A 427 -33.10 -12.60 -6.61
C ASP A 427 -32.58 -11.76 -7.78
N LEU A 428 -33.34 -10.83 -8.38
CA LEU A 428 -32.87 -10.00 -9.51
C LEU A 428 -32.02 -8.79 -9.09
N PHE A 429 -31.88 -8.55 -7.79
CA PHE A 429 -31.21 -7.38 -7.25
C PHE A 429 -30.08 -7.79 -6.29
N ASP A 430 -28.87 -7.46 -6.69
CA ASP A 430 -27.64 -7.66 -5.95
C ASP A 430 -27.10 -6.33 -5.41
N VAL A 431 -26.52 -6.36 -4.22
CA VAL A 431 -25.83 -5.20 -3.63
C VAL A 431 -24.37 -5.55 -3.40
N VAL A 432 -23.49 -4.63 -3.82
CA VAL A 432 -22.08 -4.62 -3.43
C VAL A 432 -21.79 -3.34 -2.69
N VAL A 433 -21.21 -3.47 -1.49
CA VAL A 433 -20.83 -2.34 -0.65
C VAL A 433 -19.38 -1.97 -0.97
N ASP A 434 -19.14 -0.77 -1.48
CA ASP A 434 -17.82 -0.16 -1.51
C ASP A 434 -17.50 0.36 -0.09
N ALA A 435 -16.87 -0.50 0.70
CA ALA A 435 -16.30 -0.17 2.01
C ALA A 435 -14.78 -0.04 1.93
N CYS A 436 -14.23 0.34 0.76
CA CYS A 436 -12.79 0.36 0.54
C CYS A 436 -12.05 1.39 1.40
N GLN A 437 -12.73 2.37 2.01
CA GLN A 437 -12.14 3.24 3.05
C GLN A 437 -11.86 2.50 4.35
N ALA A 438 -12.66 1.48 4.69
CA ALA A 438 -12.57 0.65 5.90
C ALA A 438 -12.55 1.47 7.20
N ARG A 439 -13.28 2.59 7.24
CA ARG A 439 -13.41 3.52 8.39
C ARG A 439 -14.65 3.16 9.22
N LEU A 440 -14.75 1.89 9.59
CA LEU A 440 -15.96 1.25 10.09
C LEU A 440 -15.70 0.29 11.24
N MET A 441 -16.68 0.15 12.11
CA MET A 441 -16.77 -0.97 13.04
C MET A 441 -16.82 -2.29 12.26
N PRO A 442 -15.98 -3.30 12.57
CA PRO A 442 -15.97 -4.58 11.86
C PRO A 442 -17.33 -5.28 11.83
N GLU A 443 -18.13 -5.10 12.90
CA GLU A 443 -19.46 -5.66 13.08
C GLU A 443 -20.45 -5.20 11.99
N ARG A 444 -20.26 -3.98 11.44
CA ARG A 444 -21.12 -3.50 10.34
C ARG A 444 -20.87 -4.27 9.05
N ILE A 445 -19.60 -4.53 8.75
CA ILE A 445 -19.21 -5.30 7.57
C ILE A 445 -19.77 -6.73 7.66
N GLY A 446 -19.60 -7.39 8.81
CA GLY A 446 -20.21 -8.70 9.07
C GLY A 446 -21.73 -8.67 8.90
N SER A 447 -22.41 -7.62 9.41
CA SER A 447 -23.86 -7.47 9.27
C SER A 447 -24.32 -7.31 7.82
N TRP A 448 -23.56 -6.61 6.97
CA TRP A 448 -23.89 -6.48 5.54
C TRP A 448 -23.72 -7.80 4.79
N VAL A 449 -22.65 -8.55 5.09
CA VAL A 449 -22.45 -9.88 4.52
C VAL A 449 -23.58 -10.83 4.95
N ALA A 450 -23.96 -10.80 6.23
CA ALA A 450 -25.10 -11.57 6.76
C ALA A 450 -26.45 -11.15 6.14
N ALA A 451 -26.61 -9.87 5.83
CA ALA A 451 -27.77 -9.33 5.10
C ALA A 451 -27.75 -9.65 3.59
N GLY A 452 -26.76 -10.39 3.12
CA GLY A 452 -26.72 -10.86 1.75
C GLY A 452 -26.04 -9.93 0.75
N ARG A 453 -25.22 -8.99 1.24
CA ARG A 453 -24.52 -8.01 0.42
C ARG A 453 -23.05 -8.40 0.30
N ALA A 454 -22.47 -8.31 -0.89
CA ALA A 454 -21.02 -8.42 -1.02
C ALA A 454 -20.36 -7.15 -0.52
N VAL A 455 -19.16 -7.24 0.04
CA VAL A 455 -18.46 -6.08 0.62
C VAL A 455 -17.03 -6.02 0.11
N MET A 456 -16.65 -4.91 -0.50
CA MET A 456 -15.29 -4.63 -0.93
C MET A 456 -14.54 -3.89 0.18
N ILE A 457 -13.36 -4.37 0.54
CA ILE A 457 -12.50 -3.77 1.56
C ILE A 457 -11.09 -3.56 1.04
N THR A 458 -10.33 -2.68 1.70
CA THR A 458 -8.88 -2.60 1.47
C THR A 458 -8.11 -2.42 2.78
N GLY A 459 -6.91 -3.00 2.86
CA GLY A 459 -5.98 -2.75 3.96
C GLY A 459 -5.19 -1.44 3.81
N SER A 460 -5.21 -0.83 2.63
CA SER A 460 -4.32 0.28 2.25
C SER A 460 -4.76 1.69 2.65
N LYS A 461 -6.00 1.84 3.14
CA LYS A 461 -6.59 3.14 3.49
C LYS A 461 -6.56 3.37 4.99
N PHE A 462 -7.68 3.25 5.69
CA PHE A 462 -7.74 3.49 7.13
C PHE A 462 -6.74 2.64 7.92
N MET A 463 -6.58 1.37 7.55
CA MET A 463 -5.65 0.45 8.21
C MET A 463 -4.16 0.73 7.90
N THR A 464 -3.86 1.70 7.02
CA THR A 464 -2.50 2.17 6.71
C THR A 464 -1.52 1.11 6.19
N GLY A 465 -2.02 0.00 5.66
CA GLY A 465 -1.21 -0.95 4.92
C GLY A 465 -0.68 -0.40 3.59
N PRO A 466 0.25 -1.10 2.92
CA PRO A 466 0.73 -0.72 1.59
C PRO A 466 -0.43 -0.66 0.56
N PRO A 467 -0.36 0.22 -0.47
CA PRO A 467 -1.36 0.27 -1.54
C PRO A 467 -1.44 -1.07 -2.28
N PHE A 468 -2.58 -1.36 -2.89
CA PHE A 468 -2.84 -2.63 -3.59
C PHE A 468 -3.00 -3.88 -2.68
N CYS A 469 -3.79 -3.76 -1.62
CA CYS A 469 -4.29 -4.92 -0.85
C CYS A 469 -5.81 -4.81 -0.65
N GLY A 470 -6.56 -5.41 -1.57
CA GLY A 470 -8.02 -5.47 -1.57
C GLY A 470 -8.55 -6.87 -1.23
N ALA A 471 -9.82 -6.93 -0.84
CA ALA A 471 -10.56 -8.18 -0.73
C ALA A 471 -12.06 -7.97 -0.97
N LEU A 472 -12.71 -8.98 -1.52
CA LEU A 472 -14.16 -9.05 -1.67
C LEU A 472 -14.70 -10.11 -0.70
N LEU A 473 -15.59 -9.68 0.18
CA LEU A 473 -16.28 -10.52 1.15
C LEU A 473 -17.62 -10.96 0.56
N LEU A 474 -17.88 -12.26 0.57
CA LEU A 474 -19.01 -12.86 -0.12
C LEU A 474 -20.12 -13.28 0.84
N PRO A 475 -21.37 -12.90 0.58
CA PRO A 475 -22.50 -13.54 1.23
C PRO A 475 -22.71 -14.94 0.65
N LYS A 476 -23.39 -15.81 1.40
CA LYS A 476 -23.66 -17.21 1.04
C LYS A 476 -24.21 -17.37 -0.38
N GLN A 477 -25.13 -16.51 -0.81
CA GLN A 477 -25.72 -16.57 -2.15
C GLN A 477 -24.73 -16.26 -3.28
N TRP A 478 -23.73 -15.42 -3.04
CA TRP A 478 -22.70 -15.11 -4.03
C TRP A 478 -21.66 -16.23 -4.07
N ARG A 479 -21.31 -16.77 -2.90
CA ARG A 479 -20.45 -17.96 -2.82
C ARG A 479 -21.03 -19.13 -3.61
N ALA A 480 -22.34 -19.37 -3.51
CA ALA A 480 -23.01 -20.44 -4.26
C ALA A 480 -22.89 -20.30 -5.79
N ARG A 481 -22.71 -19.08 -6.33
CA ARG A 481 -22.53 -18.85 -7.78
C ARG A 481 -21.19 -19.36 -8.29
N LEU A 482 -20.22 -19.58 -7.40
CA LEU A 482 -18.88 -20.05 -7.74
C LEU A 482 -18.79 -21.56 -7.94
N GLU A 483 -19.86 -22.31 -7.64
CA GLU A 483 -19.95 -23.76 -7.89
C GLU A 483 -20.43 -24.08 -9.32
N GLY A 484 -20.75 -23.06 -10.12
CA GLY A 484 -21.34 -23.19 -11.44
C GLY A 484 -20.35 -22.96 -12.59
N LEU A 485 -20.71 -22.04 -13.49
CA LEU A 485 -19.97 -21.78 -14.72
C LEU A 485 -18.58 -21.15 -14.45
N PRO A 486 -17.58 -21.41 -15.32
CA PRO A 486 -16.27 -20.78 -15.23
C PRO A 486 -16.33 -19.25 -15.22
N LEU A 487 -15.40 -18.61 -14.50
CA LEU A 487 -15.22 -17.15 -14.53
C LEU A 487 -14.87 -16.66 -15.95
N PRO A 488 -15.10 -15.37 -16.28
CA PRO A 488 -14.68 -14.80 -17.55
C PRO A 488 -13.19 -15.06 -17.80
N GLU A 489 -12.84 -15.52 -19.01
CA GLU A 489 -11.48 -15.96 -19.35
C GLU A 489 -10.42 -14.90 -19.03
N GLY A 490 -10.68 -13.63 -19.37
CA GLY A 490 -9.73 -12.54 -19.15
C GLY A 490 -9.46 -12.24 -17.67
N LEU A 491 -10.25 -12.77 -16.74
CA LEU A 491 -10.00 -12.62 -15.31
C LEU A 491 -8.72 -13.35 -14.87
N GLY A 492 -8.27 -14.37 -15.62
CA GLY A 492 -6.98 -15.03 -15.38
C GLY A 492 -5.77 -14.09 -15.52
N SER A 493 -5.91 -12.95 -16.19
CA SER A 493 -4.89 -11.90 -16.25
C SER A 493 -4.87 -11.00 -15.01
N TYR A 494 -5.92 -11.03 -14.17
CA TYR A 494 -6.06 -10.18 -12.99
C TYR A 494 -5.93 -10.96 -11.69
N ALA A 495 -6.30 -12.24 -11.69
CA ALA A 495 -6.40 -13.04 -10.49
C ALA A 495 -5.74 -14.42 -10.62
N SER A 496 -5.35 -14.95 -9.46
CA SER A 496 -4.82 -16.29 -9.27
C SER A 496 -5.84 -17.19 -8.57
N HIS A 497 -5.80 -18.49 -8.85
CA HIS A 497 -6.60 -19.47 -8.12
C HIS A 497 -6.34 -19.43 -6.60
N ILE A 498 -5.11 -19.13 -6.17
CA ILE A 498 -4.73 -19.07 -4.74
C ILE A 498 -5.39 -17.88 -4.05
N GLU A 499 -5.81 -16.83 -4.76
CA GLU A 499 -6.49 -15.66 -4.20
C GLU A 499 -7.98 -15.93 -3.94
N TRP A 500 -8.55 -16.92 -4.65
CA TRP A 500 -9.95 -17.31 -4.60
C TRP A 500 -10.15 -18.55 -3.71
N PRO A 501 -11.38 -18.76 -3.20
CA PRO A 501 -11.73 -20.04 -2.58
C PRO A 501 -11.62 -21.18 -3.59
N ASP A 502 -11.29 -22.38 -3.11
CA ASP A 502 -11.29 -23.58 -3.94
C ASP A 502 -12.72 -23.84 -4.45
N CYS A 503 -12.93 -23.68 -5.76
CA CYS A 503 -14.23 -23.84 -6.40
C CYS A 503 -14.11 -24.04 -7.91
N ALA A 504 -15.17 -24.61 -8.50
CA ALA A 504 -15.22 -24.93 -9.92
C ALA A 504 -15.01 -23.70 -10.82
N ALA A 505 -15.62 -22.57 -10.48
CA ALA A 505 -15.55 -21.36 -11.30
C ALA A 505 -14.12 -20.77 -11.41
N ALA A 506 -13.28 -20.95 -10.38
CA ALA A 506 -11.91 -20.43 -10.32
C ALA A 506 -10.86 -21.33 -11.00
N SER A 507 -11.27 -22.50 -11.51
CA SER A 507 -10.35 -23.49 -12.11
C SER A 507 -9.58 -22.97 -13.35
N SER A 508 -10.09 -21.94 -14.03
CA SER A 508 -9.46 -21.31 -15.19
C SER A 508 -8.50 -20.16 -14.82
N LEU A 509 -8.39 -19.78 -13.54
CA LEU A 509 -7.50 -18.70 -13.11
C LEU A 509 -6.03 -19.12 -13.15
N SER A 510 -5.14 -18.12 -13.13
CA SER A 510 -3.69 -18.35 -13.13
C SER A 510 -3.25 -19.23 -11.96
N LYS A 511 -2.28 -20.11 -12.22
CA LYS A 511 -1.62 -20.90 -11.16
C LYS A 511 -0.56 -20.11 -10.39
N HIS A 512 -0.12 -18.98 -10.92
CA HIS A 512 0.92 -18.17 -10.28
C HIS A 512 0.35 -17.37 -9.13
N ALA A 513 0.92 -17.52 -7.94
CA ALA A 513 0.52 -16.75 -6.77
C ALA A 513 1.03 -15.30 -6.85
N ASN A 514 0.18 -14.35 -6.49
CA ASN A 514 0.57 -12.96 -6.32
C ASN A 514 1.26 -12.77 -4.95
N HIS A 515 2.56 -13.10 -4.89
CA HIS A 515 3.36 -12.95 -3.68
C HIS A 515 3.36 -11.51 -3.15
N GLY A 516 3.38 -10.50 -4.04
CA GLY A 516 3.31 -9.10 -3.66
C GLY A 516 2.04 -8.77 -2.88
N LEU A 517 0.88 -9.20 -3.36
CA LEU A 517 -0.41 -9.03 -2.66
C LEU A 517 -0.39 -9.65 -1.26
N LEU A 518 0.15 -10.86 -1.12
CA LEU A 518 0.21 -11.56 0.17
C LEU A 518 1.14 -10.86 1.17
N LEU A 519 2.29 -10.33 0.72
CA LEU A 519 3.18 -9.54 1.57
C LEU A 519 2.53 -8.21 2.00
N ARG A 520 1.81 -7.54 1.08
CA ARG A 520 1.08 -6.31 1.41
C ARG A 520 -0.08 -6.56 2.37
N TRP A 521 -0.78 -7.69 2.25
CA TRP A 521 -1.77 -8.12 3.23
C TRP A 521 -1.13 -8.45 4.59
N SER A 522 0.04 -9.08 4.61
CA SER A 522 0.77 -9.35 5.86
C SER A 522 1.12 -8.05 6.60
N ALA A 523 1.52 -7.00 5.87
CA ALA A 523 1.72 -5.67 6.43
C ALA A 523 0.42 -5.04 6.95
N ALA A 524 -0.67 -5.10 6.18
CA ALA A 524 -1.96 -4.57 6.60
C ALA A 524 -2.53 -5.29 7.83
N ILE A 525 -2.39 -6.62 7.90
CA ILE A 525 -2.86 -7.43 9.03
C ILE A 525 -2.11 -7.07 10.32
N ALA A 526 -0.81 -6.77 10.25
CA ALA A 526 -0.07 -6.31 11.41
C ALA A 526 -0.67 -5.01 11.99
N GLU A 527 -1.09 -4.08 11.13
CA GLU A 527 -1.79 -2.85 11.55
C GLU A 527 -3.20 -3.13 12.08
N MET A 528 -3.97 -3.98 11.39
CA MET A 528 -5.31 -4.38 11.83
C MET A 528 -5.30 -5.03 13.21
N ALA A 529 -4.31 -5.89 13.49
CA ALA A 529 -4.13 -6.53 14.78
C ALA A 529 -3.81 -5.50 15.88
N ALA A 530 -2.91 -4.56 15.61
CA ALA A 530 -2.56 -3.50 16.56
C ALA A 530 -3.72 -2.54 16.83
N PHE A 531 -4.54 -2.23 15.82
CA PHE A 531 -5.75 -1.44 15.98
C PHE A 531 -6.82 -2.18 16.79
N LYS A 532 -7.10 -3.44 16.46
CA LYS A 532 -8.07 -4.30 17.16
C LYS A 532 -7.71 -4.49 18.65
N ALA A 533 -6.42 -4.44 19.00
CA ALA A 533 -5.97 -4.52 20.39
C ALA A 533 -6.31 -3.28 21.24
N VAL A 534 -6.68 -2.15 20.62
CA VAL A 534 -7.12 -0.94 21.34
C VAL A 534 -8.63 -1.03 21.59
N PRO A 535 -9.12 -0.92 22.83
CA PRO A 535 -10.56 -0.90 23.12
C PRO A 535 -11.30 0.19 22.34
N ALA A 536 -12.51 -0.10 21.86
CA ALA A 536 -13.28 0.81 21.00
C ALA A 536 -13.51 2.19 21.62
N ALA A 537 -13.81 2.27 22.92
CA ALA A 537 -13.98 3.53 23.65
C ALA A 537 -12.69 4.39 23.63
N GLU A 538 -11.54 3.74 23.73
CA GLU A 538 -10.24 4.41 23.69
C GLU A 538 -9.86 4.82 22.26
N ALA A 539 -10.19 4.00 21.26
CA ALA A 539 -10.07 4.38 19.86
C ALA A 539 -10.90 5.63 19.54
N ARG A 540 -12.17 5.65 19.96
CA ARG A 540 -13.06 6.82 19.87
C ARG A 540 -12.44 8.05 20.53
N ARG A 541 -11.98 7.93 21.78
CA ARG A 541 -11.38 9.05 22.53
C ARG A 541 -10.17 9.64 21.80
N ARG A 542 -9.25 8.78 21.34
CA ARG A 542 -8.04 9.21 20.61
C ARG A 542 -8.38 9.89 19.29
N LEU A 543 -9.33 9.33 18.53
CA LEU A 543 -9.79 9.91 17.28
C LEU A 543 -10.45 11.27 17.51
N ALA A 544 -11.40 11.38 18.44
CA ALA A 544 -12.06 12.65 18.77
C ALA A 544 -11.04 13.73 19.18
N LEU A 545 -10.12 13.41 20.10
CA LEU A 545 -9.08 14.36 20.53
C LEU A 545 -8.25 14.90 19.36
N PHE A 546 -7.83 14.04 18.45
CA PHE A 546 -7.08 14.47 17.27
C PHE A 546 -7.94 15.27 16.29
N LEU A 547 -9.15 14.79 16.00
CA LEU A 547 -10.04 15.40 15.03
C LEU A 547 -10.47 16.80 15.47
N ASP A 548 -10.79 17.01 16.75
CA ASP A 548 -11.13 18.33 17.30
C ASP A 548 -9.97 19.32 17.09
N ALA A 549 -8.73 18.89 17.39
CA ALA A 549 -7.56 19.74 17.25
C ALA A 549 -7.17 19.99 15.77
N ALA A 550 -7.33 18.99 14.90
CA ALA A 550 -7.07 19.14 13.47
C ALA A 550 -8.13 20.02 12.78
N HIS A 551 -9.39 19.90 13.19
CA HIS A 551 -10.48 20.77 12.75
C HIS A 551 -10.22 22.22 13.14
N ALA A 552 -9.91 22.48 14.42
CA ALA A 552 -9.54 23.80 14.89
C ALA A 552 -8.36 24.39 14.11
N ALA A 553 -7.32 23.61 13.82
CA ALA A 553 -6.18 24.06 13.03
C ALA A 553 -6.54 24.45 11.57
N ILE A 554 -7.56 23.82 10.98
CA ILE A 554 -8.09 24.19 9.67
C ILE A 554 -8.91 25.48 9.77
N GLU A 555 -9.80 25.59 10.75
CA GLU A 555 -10.67 26.76 10.95
C GLU A 555 -9.91 28.04 11.33
N GLU A 556 -8.84 27.91 12.12
CA GLU A 556 -7.96 29.01 12.53
C GLU A 556 -7.09 29.55 11.38
N SER A 557 -7.03 28.85 10.24
CA SER A 557 -6.16 29.19 9.12
C SER A 557 -6.90 29.95 8.01
N GLU A 558 -6.35 31.09 7.60
CA GLU A 558 -6.83 31.84 6.42
C GLU A 558 -6.39 31.22 5.09
N ASP A 559 -5.45 30.27 5.12
CA ASP A 559 -4.85 29.65 3.93
C ASP A 559 -5.70 28.50 3.37
N VAL A 560 -6.62 27.95 4.17
CA VAL A 560 -7.44 26.79 3.81
C VAL A 560 -8.90 27.00 4.21
N ARG A 561 -9.80 26.27 3.56
CA ARG A 561 -11.24 26.25 3.90
C ARG A 561 -11.70 24.81 3.99
N LEU A 562 -12.28 24.43 5.13
CA LEU A 562 -12.90 23.12 5.28
C LEU A 562 -14.03 22.95 4.25
N VAL A 563 -14.08 21.79 3.60
CA VAL A 563 -15.25 21.33 2.86
C VAL A 563 -16.16 20.66 3.89
N PRO A 564 -17.32 21.23 4.23
CA PRO A 564 -18.14 20.72 5.33
C PRO A 564 -18.50 19.26 5.10
N PRO A 565 -18.13 18.34 6.01
CA PRO A 565 -18.52 16.95 5.89
C PRO A 565 -20.02 16.83 6.18
N PRO A 566 -20.76 15.97 5.45
CA PRO A 566 -22.12 15.62 5.85
C PRO A 566 -22.10 14.90 7.20
N ALA A 567 -23.18 15.01 7.97
CA ALA A 567 -23.31 14.28 9.23
C ALA A 567 -23.25 12.77 8.99
N LEU A 568 -22.35 12.08 9.69
CA LEU A 568 -22.15 10.64 9.54
C LEU A 568 -23.09 9.86 10.47
N GLU A 569 -24.35 9.76 10.06
CA GLU A 569 -25.36 9.04 10.84
C GLU A 569 -25.25 7.53 10.66
N ARG A 570 -25.18 6.79 11.76
CA ARG A 570 -25.13 5.32 11.75
C ARG A 570 -25.98 4.73 12.87
N PRO A 571 -26.58 3.53 12.68
CA PRO A 571 -27.20 2.79 13.77
C PRO A 571 -26.22 2.61 14.93
N ARG A 572 -26.68 2.90 16.15
CA ARG A 572 -25.82 2.94 17.34
C ARG A 572 -25.29 1.57 17.70
N ILE A 573 -23.96 1.46 17.80
CA ILE A 573 -23.22 0.35 18.42
C ILE A 573 -22.51 0.91 19.67
N PRO A 574 -22.43 0.18 20.79
CA PRO A 574 -21.67 0.62 21.96
C PRO A 574 -20.24 1.03 21.60
N ASP A 575 -19.80 2.17 22.12
CA ASP A 575 -18.45 2.72 21.93
C ASP A 575 -18.00 2.85 20.45
N GLN A 576 -18.96 2.92 19.51
CA GLN A 576 -18.66 3.08 18.09
C GLN A 576 -17.75 4.28 17.87
N TRP A 577 -16.74 4.13 17.02
CA TRP A 577 -15.86 5.22 16.61
C TRP A 577 -16.10 5.64 15.16
N ASP A 578 -16.90 4.87 14.42
CA ASP A 578 -17.10 5.01 12.98
C ASP A 578 -18.20 6.00 12.57
N ASP A 579 -18.81 6.67 13.55
CA ASP A 579 -19.62 7.89 13.38
C ASP A 579 -18.75 9.17 13.40
N LEU A 580 -17.45 9.06 13.67
CA LEU A 580 -16.52 10.18 13.56
C LEU A 580 -16.05 10.34 12.10
N ALA A 581 -16.14 11.56 11.57
CA ALA A 581 -15.62 11.90 10.25
C ALA A 581 -14.08 11.94 10.25
N THR A 582 -13.45 10.79 10.02
CA THR A 582 -11.98 10.63 10.08
C THR A 582 -11.23 11.15 8.84
N ILE A 583 -11.94 11.71 7.86
CA ILE A 583 -11.38 12.40 6.70
C ILE A 583 -11.81 13.87 6.77
N LEU A 584 -10.87 14.77 7.05
CA LEU A 584 -11.09 16.21 7.02
C LEU A 584 -10.68 16.73 5.64
N CYS A 585 -11.67 17.03 4.80
CA CYS A 585 -11.46 17.56 3.46
C CYS A 585 -11.42 19.09 3.47
N PHE A 586 -10.46 19.71 2.80
CA PHE A 586 -10.32 21.15 2.74
C PHE A 586 -9.76 21.59 1.38
N GLN A 587 -10.03 22.84 1.01
CA GLN A 587 -9.49 23.50 -0.16
C GLN A 587 -8.40 24.48 0.26
N VAL A 588 -7.45 24.77 -0.62
CA VAL A 588 -6.38 25.74 -0.39
C VAL A 588 -6.73 27.04 -1.13
N LYS A 589 -6.53 28.18 -0.48
CA LYS A 589 -6.74 29.50 -1.08
C LYS A 589 -5.74 29.75 -2.21
N ALA A 590 -6.20 30.35 -3.30
CA ALA A 590 -5.32 30.68 -4.42
C ALA A 590 -4.24 31.71 -4.04
N PRO A 591 -3.01 31.59 -4.59
CA PRO A 591 -1.87 32.42 -4.20
C PRO A 591 -1.98 33.87 -4.68
N ASP A 592 -2.82 34.13 -5.69
CA ASP A 592 -3.08 35.47 -6.26
C ASP A 592 -4.09 36.28 -5.45
N GLN A 593 -4.73 35.68 -4.44
CA GLN A 593 -5.66 36.39 -3.55
C GLN A 593 -4.93 37.02 -2.36
N PRO A 594 -5.17 38.31 -2.07
CA PRO A 594 -4.58 38.98 -0.90
C PRO A 594 -5.05 38.36 0.42
N ASP A 595 -4.22 38.51 1.46
CA ASP A 595 -4.58 38.19 2.84
C ASP A 595 -5.65 39.18 3.35
N ALA A 596 -6.43 38.80 4.36
CA ALA A 596 -7.77 39.30 4.71
C ALA A 596 -7.89 40.80 5.11
N GLY A 597 -7.38 41.73 4.29
CA GLY A 597 -7.54 43.18 4.42
C GLY A 597 -8.72 43.75 3.62
N ASP A 598 -9.35 42.95 2.75
CA ASP A 598 -10.52 43.38 1.97
C ASP A 598 -11.68 42.39 2.14
N ALA A 599 -12.65 42.78 2.97
CA ALA A 599 -13.85 41.99 3.27
C ALA A 599 -14.74 41.73 2.04
N SER A 600 -14.41 42.31 0.87
CA SER A 600 -15.14 42.10 -0.38
C SER A 600 -14.66 40.91 -1.22
N THR A 601 -13.51 40.28 -0.90
CA THR A 601 -12.99 39.16 -1.71
C THR A 601 -13.43 37.80 -1.17
N SER A 602 -14.20 37.06 -1.97
CA SER A 602 -14.60 35.68 -1.64
C SER A 602 -13.41 34.71 -1.74
N PHE A 603 -13.38 33.68 -0.89
CA PHE A 603 -12.37 32.61 -0.96
C PHE A 603 -12.43 31.91 -2.32
N ARG A 604 -11.33 31.96 -3.08
CA ARG A 604 -11.17 31.24 -4.35
C ARG A 604 -10.24 30.04 -4.13
N PRO A 605 -10.73 28.80 -4.28
CA PRO A 605 -9.91 27.62 -4.11
C PRO A 605 -8.93 27.44 -5.30
N LEU A 606 -7.87 26.67 -5.07
CA LEU A 606 -7.05 26.12 -6.14
C LEU A 606 -7.86 25.17 -7.03
N ASP A 607 -7.59 25.21 -8.34
CA ASP A 607 -8.02 24.17 -9.25
C ASP A 607 -7.31 22.83 -8.95
N VAL A 608 -7.74 21.77 -9.64
CA VAL A 608 -7.18 20.42 -9.43
C VAL A 608 -5.69 20.33 -9.77
N ALA A 609 -5.22 21.03 -10.80
CA ALA A 609 -3.81 20.97 -11.23
C ALA A 609 -2.89 21.66 -10.22
N ASP A 610 -3.32 22.78 -9.68
CA ASP A 610 -2.59 23.56 -8.69
C ASP A 610 -2.60 22.87 -7.33
N ALA A 611 -3.73 22.29 -6.93
CA ALA A 611 -3.81 21.45 -5.73
C ALA A 611 -2.90 20.22 -5.83
N ARG A 612 -2.73 19.64 -7.04
CA ARG A 612 -1.73 18.57 -7.28
C ARG A 612 -0.31 19.07 -7.08
N ARG A 613 0.03 20.30 -7.46
CA ARG A 613 1.37 20.87 -7.18
C ARG A 613 1.61 21.01 -5.68
N VAL A 614 0.64 21.56 -4.95
CA VAL A 614 0.71 21.64 -3.47
C VAL A 614 0.90 20.26 -2.85
N TYR A 615 0.12 19.26 -3.29
CA TYR A 615 0.25 17.89 -2.82
C TYR A 615 1.68 17.33 -3.01
N HIS A 616 2.31 17.56 -4.16
CA HIS A 616 3.69 17.14 -4.40
C HIS A 616 4.68 17.91 -3.52
N TRP A 617 4.59 19.24 -3.47
CA TRP A 617 5.51 20.07 -2.69
C TRP A 617 5.38 19.85 -1.18
N LEU A 618 4.20 19.49 -0.67
CA LEU A 618 4.04 19.10 0.73
C LEU A 618 4.93 17.90 1.08
N ASN A 619 5.02 16.90 0.20
CA ASN A 619 5.85 15.69 0.41
C ASN A 619 7.32 15.88 -0.04
N ALA A 620 7.71 17.08 -0.48
CA ALA A 620 9.07 17.42 -0.89
C ALA A 620 9.82 18.23 0.19
N ASP A 621 11.16 18.22 0.12
CA ASP A 621 12.00 19.16 0.86
C ASP A 621 12.06 20.48 0.08
N LEU A 622 11.46 21.53 0.64
CA LEU A 622 11.39 22.86 0.03
C LEU A 622 12.60 23.73 0.37
N SER A 623 13.49 23.28 1.25
CA SER A 623 14.65 24.06 1.70
C SER A 623 15.54 24.56 0.56
N PRO A 624 15.77 23.83 -0.55
CA PRO A 624 16.54 24.33 -1.68
C PRO A 624 15.94 25.57 -2.34
N ALA A 625 14.64 25.83 -2.18
CA ALA A 625 14.03 27.06 -2.67
C ALA A 625 14.50 28.28 -1.88
N PHE A 626 14.96 28.12 -0.63
CA PHE A 626 15.29 29.20 0.31
C PHE A 626 16.79 29.28 0.61
N ALA A 627 17.32 30.49 0.81
CA ALA A 627 18.71 30.66 1.23
C ALA A 627 18.92 30.13 2.68
N PRO A 628 20.13 29.68 3.05
CA PRO A 628 20.41 29.08 4.36
C PRO A 628 20.02 29.92 5.59
N ASP A 629 20.04 31.24 5.47
CA ASP A 629 19.79 32.23 6.52
C ASP A 629 18.31 32.68 6.60
N GLU A 630 17.50 32.38 5.59
CA GLU A 630 16.07 32.69 5.58
C GLU A 630 15.29 31.95 6.68
N ALA A 631 14.27 32.61 7.24
CA ALA A 631 13.51 32.08 8.37
C ALA A 631 12.75 30.79 8.01
N GLU A 632 12.25 30.72 6.78
CA GLU A 632 11.52 29.58 6.20
C GLU A 632 12.39 28.32 6.22
N ARG A 633 13.67 28.47 5.90
CA ARG A 633 14.65 27.37 5.95
C ARG A 633 15.10 27.07 7.37
N ARG A 634 15.44 28.09 8.15
CA ARG A 634 15.93 27.93 9.54
C ARG A 634 14.90 27.32 10.49
N SER A 635 13.61 27.56 10.26
CA SER A 635 12.52 26.96 11.05
C SER A 635 12.43 25.43 10.90
N GLY A 636 13.02 24.88 9.83
CA GLY A 636 12.88 23.47 9.45
C GLY A 636 11.54 23.11 8.79
N LEU A 637 10.55 24.03 8.76
CA LEU A 637 9.24 23.77 8.17
C LEU A 637 9.33 23.42 6.67
N ALA A 638 10.20 24.13 5.93
CA ALA A 638 10.44 23.86 4.51
C ALA A 638 10.93 22.43 4.26
N ALA A 639 11.76 21.88 5.17
CA ALA A 639 12.32 20.53 5.07
C ALA A 639 11.33 19.41 5.46
N ARG A 640 10.26 19.73 6.20
CA ARG A 640 9.32 18.72 6.72
C ARG A 640 8.50 18.10 5.59
N GLN A 641 8.72 16.83 5.30
CA GLN A 641 7.88 16.10 4.36
C GLN A 641 6.51 15.81 4.98
N CYS A 642 5.45 16.27 4.33
CA CYS A 642 4.06 16.11 4.74
C CYS A 642 3.32 15.35 3.63
N HIS A 643 2.81 14.16 3.94
CA HIS A 643 2.06 13.33 3.01
C HIS A 643 0.61 13.23 3.47
N ILE A 644 -0.30 13.77 2.65
CA ILE A 644 -1.74 13.85 2.92
C ILE A 644 -2.55 13.21 1.79
N GLY A 645 -3.87 13.20 1.87
CA GLY A 645 -4.71 12.65 0.80
C GLY A 645 -4.57 13.47 -0.50
N GLN A 646 -4.43 12.77 -1.63
CA GLN A 646 -4.39 13.39 -2.96
C GLN A 646 -5.60 14.31 -3.21
N PRO A 647 -5.49 15.34 -4.07
CA PRO A 647 -6.64 16.17 -4.37
C PRO A 647 -7.75 15.36 -5.05
N VAL A 648 -8.99 15.56 -4.62
CA VAL A 648 -10.18 15.09 -5.33
C VAL A 648 -10.86 16.27 -6.01
N ALA A 649 -11.39 16.05 -7.21
CA ALA A 649 -12.11 17.07 -7.94
C ALA A 649 -13.49 17.27 -7.32
N THR A 650 -13.80 18.48 -6.88
CA THR A 650 -15.13 18.86 -6.38
C THR A 650 -15.59 20.11 -7.13
N PRO A 651 -16.77 20.13 -7.76
CA PRO A 651 -17.30 21.37 -8.34
C PRO A 651 -17.35 22.47 -7.29
N ASP A 652 -17.01 23.71 -7.68
CA ASP A 652 -17.02 24.86 -6.77
C ASP A 652 -17.58 26.10 -7.46
N ALA A 653 -18.57 26.74 -6.82
CA ALA A 653 -19.21 27.94 -7.33
C ALA A 653 -18.24 29.11 -7.53
N ALA A 654 -17.19 29.24 -6.71
CA ALA A 654 -16.19 30.30 -6.85
C ALA A 654 -15.31 30.13 -8.11
N LEU A 655 -15.33 28.94 -8.73
CA LEU A 655 -14.70 28.65 -10.01
C LEU A 655 -15.71 28.53 -11.17
N GLY A 656 -16.94 29.02 -10.98
CA GLY A 656 -18.00 28.93 -12.00
C GLY A 656 -18.42 27.49 -12.31
N GLY A 657 -18.40 26.60 -11.31
CA GLY A 657 -18.73 25.18 -11.46
C GLY A 657 -17.55 24.31 -11.93
N ALA A 658 -16.40 24.91 -12.28
CA ALA A 658 -15.19 24.14 -12.55
C ALA A 658 -14.68 23.44 -11.28
N PRO A 659 -13.99 22.30 -11.40
CA PRO A 659 -13.57 21.53 -10.25
C PRO A 659 -12.41 22.20 -9.49
N ALA A 660 -12.63 22.45 -8.21
CA ALA A 660 -11.58 22.71 -7.23
C ALA A 660 -10.87 21.40 -6.82
N GLY A 661 -9.60 21.50 -6.45
CA GLY A 661 -8.84 20.37 -5.93
C GLY A 661 -8.87 20.32 -4.40
N ALA A 662 -9.75 19.50 -3.82
CA ALA A 662 -9.86 19.38 -2.37
C ALA A 662 -8.85 18.35 -1.81
N LEU A 663 -7.98 18.80 -0.89
CA LEU A 663 -7.00 18.00 -0.17
C LEU A 663 -7.61 17.45 1.13
N ARG A 664 -6.94 16.46 1.75
CA ARG A 664 -7.53 15.70 2.87
C ARG A 664 -6.51 15.36 3.96
N LEU A 665 -6.80 15.74 5.19
CA LEU A 665 -6.11 15.27 6.40
C LEU A 665 -6.91 14.10 6.98
N SER A 666 -6.33 12.90 7.01
CA SER A 666 -7.05 11.68 7.38
C SER A 666 -6.43 10.99 8.60
N ALA A 667 -7.23 10.83 9.66
CA ALA A 667 -6.87 10.00 10.80
C ALA A 667 -6.95 8.51 10.40
N GLY A 668 -5.88 7.76 10.60
CA GLY A 668 -5.80 6.32 10.29
C GLY A 668 -5.59 5.46 11.53
N ALA A 669 -5.63 4.14 11.37
CA ALA A 669 -5.48 3.17 12.44
C ALA A 669 -4.20 3.36 13.27
N ARG A 670 -3.06 3.69 12.62
CA ARG A 670 -1.77 3.94 13.30
C ARG A 670 -1.80 5.11 14.28
N LEU A 671 -2.67 6.10 14.08
CA LEU A 671 -2.82 7.22 15.02
C LEU A 671 -3.37 6.71 16.36
N VAL A 672 -4.29 5.73 16.27
CA VAL A 672 -4.91 5.09 17.41
C VAL A 672 -3.97 4.09 18.06
N SER A 673 -3.38 3.16 17.29
CA SER A 673 -2.51 2.10 17.83
C SER A 673 -1.11 2.61 18.20
N GLY A 674 -0.64 3.69 17.57
CA GLY A 674 0.72 4.22 17.68
C GLY A 674 1.71 3.57 16.71
N GLU A 675 2.95 4.03 16.73
CA GLU A 675 4.06 3.48 15.92
C GLU A 675 5.12 2.84 16.85
N PRO A 676 5.82 1.77 16.41
CA PRO A 676 6.89 1.17 17.21
C PRO A 676 8.03 2.12 17.60
N SER A 677 8.41 3.07 16.74
CA SER A 677 9.39 4.13 17.07
C SER A 677 8.92 5.09 18.16
N HIS A 678 7.64 5.05 18.54
CA HIS A 678 7.09 5.80 19.67
C HIS A 678 6.98 4.94 20.92
N GLU A 679 7.53 3.72 20.93
CA GLU A 679 7.57 2.86 22.10
C GLU A 679 8.25 3.60 23.28
N GLY A 680 7.63 3.51 24.46
CA GLY A 680 8.06 4.28 25.64
C GLY A 680 7.51 5.72 25.71
N LEU A 681 6.97 6.28 24.61
CA LEU A 681 6.19 7.52 24.68
C LEU A 681 4.79 7.19 25.21
N GLY A 682 4.41 7.77 26.36
CA GLY A 682 3.05 7.70 26.86
C GLY A 682 2.03 8.23 25.84
N VAL A 683 0.80 7.71 25.88
CA VAL A 683 -0.26 8.01 24.89
C VAL A 683 -0.48 9.51 24.72
N ASP A 684 -0.51 10.29 25.79
CA ASP A 684 -0.77 11.74 25.72
C ASP A 684 0.34 12.49 24.97
N ARG A 685 1.61 12.13 25.19
CA ARG A 685 2.75 12.72 24.46
C ARG A 685 2.71 12.36 22.99
N ARG A 686 2.34 11.11 22.67
CA ARG A 686 2.15 10.67 21.29
C ARG A 686 1.03 11.46 20.62
N MET A 687 -0.14 11.58 21.25
CA MET A 687 -1.27 12.35 20.71
C MET A 687 -0.91 13.83 20.51
N ALA A 688 -0.20 14.45 21.45
CA ALA A 688 0.27 15.82 21.32
C ALA A 688 1.20 16.01 20.10
N ARG A 689 2.06 15.02 19.82
CA ARG A 689 2.91 15.02 18.62
C ARG A 689 2.09 14.90 17.34
N GLU A 690 1.15 13.96 17.26
CA GLU A 690 0.27 13.82 16.07
C GLU A 690 -0.52 15.12 15.80
N ILE A 691 -1.03 15.77 16.84
CA ILE A 691 -1.71 17.08 16.73
C ILE A 691 -0.76 18.17 16.22
N ALA A 692 0.47 18.22 16.73
CA ALA A 692 1.48 19.17 16.26
C ALA A 692 1.86 18.91 14.79
N ASP A 693 1.89 17.66 14.37
CA ASP A 693 2.15 17.26 13.00
C ASP A 693 1.00 17.70 12.07
N ALA A 694 -0.27 17.59 12.50
CA ALA A 694 -1.41 18.12 11.73
C ALA A 694 -1.33 19.65 11.55
N ARG A 695 -0.97 20.39 12.60
CA ARG A 695 -0.71 21.85 12.52
C ARG A 695 0.46 22.17 11.59
N THR A 696 1.51 21.34 11.61
CA THR A 696 2.67 21.48 10.71
C THR A 696 2.26 21.39 9.24
N VAL A 697 1.32 20.50 8.89
CA VAL A 697 0.78 20.43 7.53
C VAL A 697 0.15 21.75 7.12
N ILE A 698 -0.77 22.29 7.94
CA ILE A 698 -1.47 23.54 7.64
C ILE A 698 -0.48 24.70 7.52
N ALA A 699 0.48 24.81 8.43
CA ALA A 699 1.53 25.83 8.38
C ALA A 699 2.38 25.73 7.10
N LYS A 700 2.72 24.51 6.66
CA LYS A 700 3.49 24.29 5.42
C LYS A 700 2.68 24.66 4.18
N ILE A 701 1.36 24.43 4.17
CA ILE A 701 0.48 24.92 3.09
C ILE A 701 0.54 26.43 3.00
N GLY A 702 0.46 27.14 4.14
CA GLY A 702 0.61 28.59 4.17
C GLY A 702 1.95 29.09 3.63
N LEU A 703 3.04 28.40 3.98
CA LEU A 703 4.37 28.68 3.42
C LEU A 703 4.39 28.49 1.90
N ILE A 704 3.80 27.39 1.40
CA ILE A 704 3.71 27.13 -0.06
C ILE A 704 2.93 28.24 -0.76
N ARG A 705 1.77 28.66 -0.22
CA ARG A 705 0.95 29.71 -0.81
C ARG A 705 1.70 31.05 -0.87
N ARG A 706 2.29 31.49 0.25
CA ARG A 706 3.02 32.77 0.32
C ARG A 706 4.24 32.84 -0.59
N HIS A 707 4.91 31.71 -0.82
CA HIS A 707 6.11 31.63 -1.67
C HIS A 707 5.87 30.88 -2.98
N TRP A 708 4.64 30.89 -3.50
CA TRP A 708 4.21 30.10 -4.65
C TRP A 708 5.14 30.21 -5.84
N SER A 709 5.39 31.42 -6.36
CA SER A 709 6.21 31.63 -7.56
C SER A 709 7.63 31.12 -7.40
N ARG A 710 8.20 31.25 -6.20
CA ARG A 710 9.55 30.79 -5.89
C ARG A 710 9.64 29.27 -5.83
N ILE A 711 8.69 28.63 -5.16
CA ILE A 711 8.62 27.17 -5.07
C ILE A 711 8.27 26.58 -6.44
N ALA A 712 7.39 27.21 -7.21
CA ALA A 712 7.06 26.81 -8.57
C ALA A 712 8.27 26.87 -9.51
N ALA A 713 9.12 27.90 -9.36
CA ALA A 713 10.36 28.01 -10.13
C ALA A 713 11.40 26.94 -9.76
N ALA A 714 11.49 26.58 -8.47
CA ALA A 714 12.38 25.51 -8.00
C ALA A 714 11.84 24.10 -8.30
N ASN A 715 10.51 23.96 -8.30
CA ASN A 715 9.73 22.73 -8.45
C ASN A 715 10.35 21.49 -7.77
N PRO A 716 10.55 21.51 -6.45
CA PRO A 716 11.20 20.41 -5.74
C PRO A 716 10.36 19.13 -5.80
N SER A 717 11.02 18.00 -6.07
CA SER A 717 10.38 16.68 -6.13
C SER A 717 10.25 16.03 -4.75
N PRO A 718 9.17 15.27 -4.48
CA PRO A 718 9.11 14.36 -3.35
C PRO A 718 10.26 13.36 -3.35
N GLY A 719 10.65 12.88 -2.17
CA GLY A 719 11.68 11.85 -2.04
C GLY A 719 11.49 11.01 -0.78
N TYR A 720 12.11 9.83 -0.74
CA TYR A 720 12.05 8.93 0.40
C TYR A 720 12.46 9.63 1.71
N ALA A 721 13.58 10.35 1.70
CA ALA A 721 14.11 11.09 2.84
C ALA A 721 14.40 12.57 2.50
N PRO A 722 14.47 13.48 3.50
CA PRO A 722 14.88 14.87 3.29
C PRO A 722 16.34 15.00 2.84
N ALA A 723 16.67 16.04 2.06
CA ALA A 723 18.00 16.21 1.48
C ALA A 723 19.11 16.42 2.52
N GLN A 724 18.78 17.04 3.66
CA GLN A 724 19.73 17.34 4.73
C GLN A 724 20.00 16.18 5.71
N ARG A 725 19.37 15.01 5.53
CA ARG A 725 19.46 13.88 6.48
C ARG A 725 20.53 12.83 6.15
N ALA A 726 21.44 13.10 5.21
CA ALA A 726 22.49 12.17 4.82
C ALA A 726 23.48 11.81 5.95
N VAL A 727 23.57 12.58 7.05
CA VAL A 727 24.42 12.22 8.20
C VAL A 727 23.86 12.82 9.51
N THR A 728 23.80 11.99 10.56
CA THR A 728 23.48 12.24 12.00
C THR A 728 22.01 12.25 12.46
N PHE A 729 21.72 11.34 13.41
CA PHE A 729 20.60 11.38 14.34
C PHE A 729 21.11 11.85 15.73
N PRO A 730 20.28 12.53 16.55
CA PRO A 730 20.61 12.88 17.93
C PRO A 730 20.61 11.69 18.89
#